data_AF-A0A5A7TUN6-F1
#
_entry.id   AF-A0A5A7TUN6-F1
#
_cell.length_a   1.000
_cell.length_b   1.000
_cell.length_c   1.000
_cell.angle_alpha   90.00
_cell.angle_beta   90.00
_cell.angle_gamma   90.00
#
_symmetry.space_group_name_H-M   'P 1'
#
loop_
_entity.id
_entity.type
_entity.pdbx_description
1 polymer ?
#
loop_
_entity_poly.entity_id
_entity_poly.type
_entity_poly.pdbx_seq_one_letter_code
_entity_poly.pdbx_strand_id
1 'polypeptide(L)'
;MPFFFSFSQAKDHRFYLESRVRSGGWEWIQRRNPASKYPTDFGLVSIEDSVRGELIEEIEELELVKDVNVDASHVRGLLTEDAGRVGAFVDGKKRPGKIFTSMSFKEGGGERYTAITNASNRWGRHLSMERSQVTSLFGADSLWAKGYTGSKVKMAIFDTGIRANHPHFRNIKERTNWTNEDTLNDNLGHGTFVAGVIAGGDEECLGFAPDTEIYAFRVFTDAQVSYTSWFLDAFNYAIATNMDVLNLSIGGPDYLDLPFVEKIWEITANNIIMVSAIGNDGPLYGTLNNPADQSDVIGVGGIDYNDHIASFSSRGMTTWEMPHGYGRVKPDVVAYGREIMGSKISTGCKSLSGTSVASPVVAGVVCLLVSVIPESQRKVILNPASMKQALVEGAAKLAGPNMYEQGAGRVDLLESYEVLKSYQPRASIFPGVLDYTDCPYTWPFCRQPLYAGAMPIIFNATILNGMGVIGYVEGQPTWHPSDEEANLLSIHFTYSKVIWPWTGYIALHMQIKEEGAQFSGEIEGNVTLTVYSPPSRGEKNRRISTCVLQLKLKVVPTPPRSKRILWDQFHNIKYPPGYIPRDSLDVRNDILDWHGDHLHTNFHIMFNMLRDAGYYVETLGSPLTCFDARQYGTLLLVDLEDEYFKEEIEKLRDDVMTTGLGLAVFSEWYNVETMVKMRFFDDNTRSWWTPVTGGANIPALNDLLAPFGIAFGDKILNGDFSIDGEQSRYASGTDIVRFPQGGYVHSFPFVDSSESGAAQSILTSSMSKADFSILGLLEAAEGRIAVYGDSNCLDSSHMVTNCYWLLRKILDFTSGNIRDPVLFTKFSKRKAPLYLEDSKLPSRRSDINFSLYSAVAGKELICRSDSRFEVWGTKGYSTQVRGRNRRLPGFPVIDLGRGLNSTSESSMGPPKSTSKDRSDTYGNRYLSLFYRDEPDMPLSVPNHWLVPAVVALTDRSDGGDEEDLDLHVFPIYS
;
A
#
# COMPACT_ATOMS: atom_id res chain seq x y z
N MET A 1 1.51 -1.47 26.16
CA MET A 1 2.60 -0.88 25.36
C MET A 1 3.90 -1.28 26.05
N PRO A 2 4.70 -2.19 25.50
CA PRO A 2 5.98 -2.48 26.08
C PRO A 2 6.92 -1.36 25.63
N PHE A 3 7.22 -0.42 26.52
CA PHE A 3 8.41 0.38 26.33
C PHE A 3 9.59 -0.56 26.54
N PHE A 4 10.60 -0.55 25.67
CA PHE A 4 11.90 -1.11 25.99
C PHE A 4 12.48 -0.32 27.18
N PHE A 5 12.25 -0.81 28.40
CA PHE A 5 12.67 -0.12 29.62
C PHE A 5 14.15 -0.40 29.95
N SER A 6 14.75 -1.44 29.38
CA SER A 6 16.18 -1.72 29.49
C SER A 6 16.73 -2.46 28.27
N PHE A 7 17.70 -1.84 27.59
CA PHE A 7 18.57 -2.59 26.69
C PHE A 7 19.51 -3.45 27.53
N SER A 8 19.59 -4.75 27.22
CA SER A 8 20.50 -5.68 27.88
C SER A 8 21.65 -6.07 26.94
N GLN A 9 22.75 -6.58 27.49
CA GLN A 9 23.85 -7.03 26.65
C GLN A 9 23.44 -8.32 25.92
N ALA A 10 23.97 -8.55 24.72
CA ALA A 10 23.67 -9.75 23.92
C ALA A 10 23.93 -11.06 24.69
N LYS A 11 24.86 -11.04 25.66
CA LYS A 11 25.18 -12.20 26.52
C LYS A 11 24.06 -12.54 27.49
N ASP A 12 23.32 -11.53 27.96
CA ASP A 12 22.23 -11.72 28.91
C ASP A 12 21.04 -12.39 28.21
N HIS A 13 20.74 -11.95 26.97
CA HIS A 13 19.77 -12.58 26.08
C HIS A 13 20.12 -14.03 25.75
N ARG A 14 21.38 -14.28 25.41
CA ARG A 14 21.90 -15.65 25.19
C ARG A 14 21.71 -16.51 26.43
N PHE A 15 22.14 -16.03 27.60
CA PHE A 15 22.02 -16.78 28.85
C PHE A 15 20.55 -17.06 29.21
N TYR A 16 19.65 -16.11 28.96
CA TYR A 16 18.22 -16.29 29.15
C TYR A 16 17.70 -17.44 28.29
N LEU A 17 17.98 -17.45 26.98
CA LEU A 17 17.57 -18.54 26.08
C LEU A 17 18.19 -19.88 26.48
N GLU A 18 19.51 -19.94 26.70
CA GLU A 18 20.22 -21.16 27.12
C GLU A 18 19.69 -21.72 28.46
N SER A 19 19.13 -20.87 29.33
CA SER A 19 18.58 -21.30 30.63
C SER A 19 17.12 -21.76 30.58
N ARG A 20 16.38 -21.38 29.54
CA ARG A 20 14.92 -21.55 29.47
C ARG A 20 14.48 -22.51 28.37
N VAL A 21 15.16 -22.49 27.22
CA VAL A 21 14.89 -23.40 26.10
C VAL A 21 15.53 -24.75 26.40
N ARG A 22 14.70 -25.79 26.48
CA ARG A 22 15.12 -27.16 26.82
C ARG A 22 15.40 -28.01 25.58
N SER A 23 14.76 -27.69 24.47
CA SER A 23 14.95 -28.39 23.20
C SER A 23 16.31 -28.04 22.58
N GLY A 24 16.93 -29.05 21.94
CA GLY A 24 18.18 -28.89 21.18
C GLY A 24 17.94 -28.41 19.75
N GLY A 25 18.94 -28.54 18.89
CA GLY A 25 18.82 -28.22 17.46
C GLY A 25 18.79 -26.72 17.16
N TRP A 26 19.39 -25.91 18.04
CA TRP A 26 19.62 -24.48 17.78
C TRP A 26 20.96 -24.01 18.31
N GLU A 27 21.50 -22.98 17.68
CA GLU A 27 22.76 -22.36 18.05
C GLU A 27 22.65 -20.84 18.11
N TRP A 28 23.19 -20.24 19.17
CA TRP A 28 23.29 -18.78 19.26
C TRP A 28 24.33 -18.23 18.28
N ILE A 29 23.92 -17.28 17.45
CA ILE A 29 24.79 -16.65 16.47
C ILE A 29 25.44 -15.42 17.08
N GLN A 30 26.75 -15.54 17.31
CA GLN A 30 27.52 -14.45 17.87
C GLN A 30 27.71 -13.32 16.84
N ARG A 31 27.06 -12.19 17.09
CA ARG A 31 27.31 -10.94 16.36
C ARG A 31 28.72 -10.43 16.63
N ARG A 32 29.54 -10.30 15.57
CA ARG A 32 30.94 -9.83 15.62
C ARG A 32 31.11 -8.49 14.92
N ASN A 33 30.37 -7.49 15.37
CA ASN A 33 30.36 -6.13 14.79
C ASN A 33 30.42 -5.05 15.89
N PRO A 34 30.56 -3.76 15.54
CA PRO A 34 30.65 -2.68 16.53
C PRO A 34 29.46 -2.60 17.50
N ALA A 35 28.26 -3.02 17.09
CA ALA A 35 27.06 -3.01 17.94
C ALA A 35 27.17 -3.98 19.14
N SER A 36 28.00 -5.04 19.05
CA SER A 36 28.21 -6.01 20.14
C SER A 36 28.72 -5.40 21.45
N LYS A 37 29.25 -4.17 21.44
CA LYS A 37 29.70 -3.44 22.63
C LYS A 37 28.57 -2.69 23.33
N TYR A 38 27.45 -2.51 22.65
CA TYR A 38 26.29 -1.78 23.12
C TYR A 38 25.17 -2.77 23.43
N PRO A 39 24.27 -2.40 24.34
CA PRO A 39 23.14 -3.24 24.62
C PRO A 39 22.16 -3.23 23.43
N THR A 40 21.37 -4.28 23.33
CA THR A 40 20.61 -4.68 22.15
C THR A 40 19.26 -5.21 22.58
N ASP A 41 18.33 -5.21 21.65
CA ASP A 41 16.93 -5.61 21.84
C ASP A 41 16.52 -6.86 21.05
N PHE A 42 17.43 -7.40 20.24
CA PHE A 42 17.23 -8.65 19.52
C PHE A 42 18.38 -9.66 19.72
N GLY A 43 18.06 -10.94 19.48
CA GLY A 43 19.00 -12.05 19.38
C GLY A 43 18.94 -12.72 18.00
N LEU A 44 20.02 -13.40 17.62
CA LEU A 44 20.08 -14.24 16.42
C LEU A 44 20.34 -15.67 16.85
N VAL A 45 19.49 -16.58 16.40
CA VAL A 45 19.76 -18.02 16.55
C VAL A 45 19.64 -18.73 15.20
N SER A 46 20.45 -19.77 15.03
CA SER A 46 20.31 -20.75 13.97
C SER A 46 19.39 -21.85 14.48
N ILE A 47 18.43 -22.31 13.69
CA ILE A 47 17.55 -23.43 14.05
C ILE A 47 17.63 -24.50 12.97
N GLU A 48 17.74 -25.76 13.38
CA GLU A 48 17.68 -26.92 12.49
C GLU A 48 16.24 -27.13 11.98
N ASP A 49 16.10 -27.38 10.67
CA ASP A 49 14.80 -27.53 10.00
C ASP A 49 13.91 -28.61 10.60
N SER A 50 14.54 -29.68 11.11
CA SER A 50 13.86 -30.83 11.69
C SER A 50 13.08 -30.52 12.97
N VAL A 51 13.45 -29.47 13.71
CA VAL A 51 12.86 -29.08 15.00
C VAL A 51 12.24 -27.67 14.99
N ARG A 52 12.22 -27.01 13.83
CA ARG A 52 11.83 -25.59 13.69
C ARG A 52 10.50 -25.25 14.35
N GLY A 53 9.44 -26.02 14.06
CA GLY A 53 8.09 -25.72 14.55
C GLY A 53 7.99 -25.77 16.06
N GLU A 54 8.44 -26.87 16.68
CA GLU A 54 8.37 -27.07 18.14
C GLU A 54 9.24 -26.05 18.89
N LEU A 55 10.41 -25.70 18.32
CA LEU A 55 11.32 -24.77 18.96
C LEU A 55 10.84 -23.31 18.89
N ILE A 56 10.25 -22.89 17.76
CA ILE A 56 9.68 -21.54 17.64
C ILE A 56 8.57 -21.37 18.69
N GLU A 57 7.66 -22.34 18.81
CA GLU A 57 6.60 -22.30 19.83
C GLU A 57 7.19 -22.21 21.26
N GLU A 58 8.23 -23.00 21.57
CA GLU A 58 8.89 -22.95 22.88
C GLU A 58 9.53 -21.58 23.17
N ILE A 59 10.12 -20.94 22.15
CA ILE A 59 10.76 -19.63 22.29
C ILE A 59 9.71 -18.51 22.40
N GLU A 60 8.61 -18.58 21.65
CA GLU A 60 7.49 -17.62 21.71
C GLU A 60 6.77 -17.63 23.07
N GLU A 61 6.74 -18.77 23.77
CA GLU A 61 6.17 -18.89 25.11
C GLU A 61 7.00 -18.18 26.20
N LEU A 62 8.24 -17.76 25.90
CA LEU A 62 9.10 -17.11 26.88
C LEU A 62 8.65 -15.68 27.16
N GLU A 63 8.54 -15.32 28.44
CA GLU A 63 8.06 -14.00 28.89
C GLU A 63 8.86 -12.82 28.30
N LEU A 64 10.15 -13.02 28.04
CA LEU A 64 11.03 -11.99 27.51
C LEU A 64 11.13 -12.01 25.98
N VAL A 65 10.46 -12.91 25.28
CA VAL A 65 10.45 -12.93 23.81
C VAL A 65 9.13 -12.35 23.35
N LYS A 66 9.18 -11.34 22.46
CA LYS A 66 7.96 -10.79 21.88
C LYS A 66 7.51 -11.61 20.68
N ASP A 67 8.45 -11.99 19.83
CA ASP A 67 8.15 -12.64 18.56
C ASP A 67 9.38 -13.39 18.00
N VAL A 68 9.16 -14.17 16.95
CA VAL A 68 10.20 -14.93 16.26
C VAL A 68 10.06 -14.75 14.76
N ASN A 69 11.04 -14.11 14.13
CA ASN A 69 11.00 -13.81 12.69
C ASN A 69 12.17 -14.51 11.98
N VAL A 70 11.99 -14.85 10.71
CA VAL A 70 13.11 -15.33 9.87
C VAL A 70 13.98 -14.13 9.48
N ASP A 71 15.31 -14.29 9.48
CA ASP A 71 16.21 -13.21 9.04
C ASP A 71 16.05 -12.99 7.53
N ALA A 72 15.44 -11.87 7.15
CA ALA A 72 15.19 -11.56 5.75
C ALA A 72 16.44 -11.01 5.07
N SER A 73 16.67 -11.42 3.82
CA SER A 73 17.67 -10.81 2.95
C SER A 73 17.02 -9.71 2.09
N HIS A 74 17.76 -8.68 1.72
CA HIS A 74 17.29 -7.56 0.90
C HIS A 74 18.31 -7.29 -0.20
N VAL A 75 17.85 -7.31 -1.44
CA VAL A 75 18.70 -7.03 -2.61
C VAL A 75 18.41 -5.65 -3.13
N ARG A 76 19.47 -4.86 -3.35
CA ARG A 76 19.33 -3.56 -3.99
C ARG A 76 19.21 -3.73 -5.51
N GLY A 77 18.13 -3.24 -6.10
CA GLY A 77 17.97 -3.09 -7.54
C GLY A 77 18.54 -1.76 -8.04
N LEU A 78 19.87 -1.63 -8.16
CA LEU A 78 20.47 -0.44 -8.75
C LEU A 78 20.94 -0.75 -10.17
N LEU A 79 20.10 -0.48 -11.17
CA LEU A 79 20.44 -0.52 -12.61
C LEU A 79 21.11 -1.84 -13.02
N THR A 80 20.31 -2.83 -13.41
CA THR A 80 20.78 -4.12 -13.94
C THR A 80 21.83 -3.96 -15.05
N GLU A 81 23.08 -4.34 -14.78
CA GLU A 81 23.82 -5.18 -15.71
C GLU A 81 23.73 -6.63 -15.19
N ASP A 82 22.98 -7.44 -15.95
CA ASP A 82 22.99 -8.90 -16.02
C ASP A 82 23.45 -9.68 -14.75
N ALA A 83 22.51 -9.93 -13.82
CA ALA A 83 22.61 -11.10 -12.94
C ALA A 83 22.14 -12.34 -13.72
N GLY A 84 23.01 -12.88 -14.56
CA GLY A 84 22.77 -14.16 -15.24
C GLY A 84 23.50 -15.31 -14.55
N ARG A 85 22.78 -16.16 -13.81
CA ARG A 85 23.06 -17.60 -13.68
C ARG A 85 21.80 -18.43 -13.37
N VAL A 86 20.96 -18.66 -14.38
CA VAL A 86 20.43 -20.01 -14.71
C VAL A 86 20.35 -20.11 -16.23
N GLY A 87 20.91 -21.18 -16.81
CA GLY A 87 21.43 -21.21 -18.18
C GLY A 87 20.42 -21.25 -19.33
N ALA A 88 20.78 -20.58 -20.43
CA ALA A 88 20.19 -20.77 -21.76
C ALA A 88 21.21 -20.43 -22.88
N PHE A 89 22.27 -21.24 -23.02
CA PHE A 89 23.14 -21.22 -24.21
C PHE A 89 23.30 -22.62 -24.77
N VAL A 90 22.88 -22.82 -26.02
CA VAL A 90 23.42 -23.84 -26.92
C VAL A 90 24.06 -23.08 -28.09
N ASP A 91 25.36 -23.33 -28.30
CA ASP A 91 26.15 -22.88 -29.45
C ASP A 91 26.24 -21.37 -29.74
N GLY A 92 26.41 -20.56 -28.69
CA GLY A 92 27.17 -19.30 -28.78
C GLY A 92 26.67 -18.22 -29.75
N LYS A 93 25.38 -18.20 -30.13
CA LYS A 93 24.79 -17.11 -30.93
C LYS A 93 23.43 -16.64 -30.39
N LYS A 94 23.35 -15.34 -30.06
CA LYS A 94 22.15 -14.61 -29.59
C LYS A 94 21.10 -14.49 -30.72
N ARG A 95 19.84 -14.87 -30.48
CA ARG A 95 18.72 -14.61 -31.41
C ARG A 95 18.24 -13.15 -31.28
N PRO A 96 17.91 -12.46 -32.38
CA PRO A 96 17.38 -11.09 -32.33
C PRO A 96 15.85 -11.10 -32.22
N GLY A 97 15.32 -10.43 -31.20
CA GLY A 97 13.89 -10.09 -31.06
C GLY A 97 13.76 -8.82 -30.23
N LYS A 98 13.13 -7.79 -30.80
CA LYS A 98 12.91 -6.47 -30.18
C LYS A 98 11.52 -6.44 -29.55
N ILE A 99 11.41 -5.94 -28.31
CA ILE A 99 10.36 -5.08 -27.75
C ILE A 99 11.04 -4.30 -26.60
N PHE A 100 10.69 -3.02 -26.44
CA PHE A 100 11.43 -2.00 -25.69
C PHE A 100 11.00 -1.88 -24.22
N THR A 101 11.94 -2.09 -23.31
CA THR A 101 12.11 -1.33 -22.06
C THR A 101 13.62 -1.13 -21.88
N SER A 102 14.14 0.06 -22.18
CA SER A 102 15.57 0.34 -21.99
C SER A 102 15.79 1.77 -21.49
N MET A 103 16.42 1.87 -20.31
CA MET A 103 17.17 3.05 -19.91
C MET A 103 18.56 2.98 -20.55
N SER A 104 19.00 4.09 -21.14
CA SER A 104 20.23 4.17 -21.92
C SER A 104 21.47 4.25 -21.03
N PHE A 105 22.29 3.19 -21.02
CA PHE A 105 23.73 3.32 -20.85
C PHE A 105 24.38 3.36 -22.23
N LYS A 106 25.04 4.47 -22.58
CA LYS A 106 26.02 4.48 -23.69
C LYS A 106 27.23 5.29 -23.26
N GLU A 107 28.34 4.59 -23.06
CA GLU A 107 29.68 5.15 -23.15
C GLU A 107 29.95 5.56 -24.61
N GLY A 108 30.24 6.83 -24.84
CA GLY A 108 30.66 7.34 -26.14
C GLY A 108 32.12 7.00 -26.43
N GLY A 109 32.39 5.78 -26.88
CA GLY A 109 33.61 5.40 -27.59
C GLY A 109 33.50 5.77 -29.07
N GLY A 110 34.47 6.52 -29.58
CA GLY A 110 34.35 7.34 -30.79
C GLY A 110 34.22 6.59 -32.12
N GLU A 111 33.57 7.25 -33.09
CA GLU A 111 33.76 7.00 -34.52
C GLU A 111 33.52 8.27 -35.35
N ARG A 112 34.17 8.29 -36.52
CA ARG A 112 34.53 9.44 -37.38
C ARG A 112 33.34 10.21 -37.96
N TYR A 113 33.36 11.53 -37.79
CA TYR A 113 32.54 12.48 -38.57
C TYR A 113 33.19 12.79 -39.91
N THR A 114 32.47 12.57 -41.01
CA THR A 114 32.72 13.25 -42.29
C THR A 114 32.17 14.67 -42.23
N ALA A 115 32.98 15.61 -42.71
CA ALA A 115 32.76 17.05 -42.63
C ALA A 115 31.64 17.53 -43.56
N ILE A 116 30.85 18.51 -43.11
CA ILE A 116 30.64 19.85 -43.71
C ILE A 116 29.57 20.61 -42.87
N THR A 117 29.76 21.93 -42.72
CA THR A 117 29.00 22.93 -41.93
C THR A 117 29.55 23.29 -40.53
N ASN A 118 30.78 23.79 -40.48
CA ASN A 118 31.36 24.46 -39.31
C ASN A 118 31.33 25.99 -39.51
N ALA A 119 30.36 26.68 -38.92
CA ALA A 119 30.50 28.09 -38.52
C ALA A 119 29.43 28.57 -37.52
N SER A 120 28.19 28.07 -37.57
CA SER A 120 27.08 28.53 -36.70
C SER A 120 26.94 27.76 -35.38
N ASN A 121 27.48 26.53 -35.29
CA ASN A 121 27.31 25.65 -34.13
C ASN A 121 28.36 25.84 -33.00
N ARG A 122 29.30 26.78 -33.15
CA ARG A 122 30.26 27.10 -32.07
C ARG A 122 29.71 28.13 -31.08
N TRP A 123 28.81 29.02 -31.51
CA TRP A 123 28.21 30.02 -30.62
C TRP A 123 27.08 29.42 -29.78
N GLY A 124 26.30 28.49 -30.34
CA GLY A 124 25.28 27.75 -29.60
C GLY A 124 25.82 26.74 -28.58
N ARG A 125 27.11 26.35 -28.65
CA ARG A 125 27.75 25.46 -27.68
C ARG A 125 28.48 26.18 -26.54
N HIS A 126 28.69 27.48 -26.65
CA HIS A 126 29.32 28.28 -25.58
C HIS A 126 28.30 28.96 -24.66
N LEU A 127 27.01 28.94 -25.03
CA LEU A 127 25.90 29.58 -24.30
C LEU A 127 24.99 28.58 -23.54
N SER A 128 25.39 27.32 -23.42
CA SER A 128 24.66 26.29 -22.63
C SER A 128 25.54 25.62 -21.58
N MET A 129 26.59 26.30 -21.13
CA MET A 129 27.59 25.80 -20.18
C MET A 129 27.55 26.57 -18.84
N GLU A 130 26.35 26.93 -18.41
CA GLU A 130 26.02 27.16 -17.00
C GLU A 130 24.85 26.22 -16.65
N ARG A 131 25.11 24.90 -16.53
CA ARG A 131 24.21 24.06 -15.73
C ARG A 131 24.47 24.49 -14.28
N SER A 132 23.66 25.39 -13.76
CA SER A 132 23.67 25.79 -12.35
C SER A 132 23.64 24.52 -11.49
N GLN A 133 24.55 24.44 -10.52
CA GLN A 133 24.62 23.28 -9.62
C GLN A 133 23.31 23.09 -8.88
N VAL A 134 22.99 21.84 -8.55
CA VAL A 134 21.78 21.49 -7.80
C VAL A 134 21.70 22.28 -6.49
N THR A 135 22.83 22.46 -5.80
CA THR A 135 22.95 23.26 -4.58
C THR A 135 22.53 24.72 -4.77
N SER A 136 22.98 25.37 -5.84
CA SER A 136 22.62 26.75 -6.17
C SER A 136 21.16 26.89 -6.59
N LEU A 137 20.59 25.88 -7.27
CA LEU A 137 19.16 25.88 -7.64
C LEU A 137 18.24 25.88 -6.41
N PHE A 138 18.66 25.24 -5.31
CA PHE A 138 17.96 25.28 -4.02
C PHE A 138 18.40 26.48 -3.15
N GLY A 139 19.31 27.34 -3.61
CA GLY A 139 19.74 28.53 -2.87
C GLY A 139 20.68 28.25 -1.69
N ALA A 140 21.39 27.12 -1.66
CA ALA A 140 22.31 26.75 -0.57
C ALA A 140 23.40 27.80 -0.31
N ASP A 141 23.86 28.48 -1.37
CA ASP A 141 24.82 29.59 -1.32
C ASP A 141 24.43 30.68 -0.31
N SER A 142 23.13 30.95 -0.17
CA SER A 142 22.61 31.97 0.77
C SER A 142 22.79 31.56 2.22
N LEU A 143 22.73 30.27 2.54
CA LEU A 143 22.97 29.75 3.89
C LEU A 143 24.47 29.59 4.16
N TRP A 144 25.26 29.17 3.16
CA TRP A 144 26.72 29.14 3.27
C TRP A 144 27.30 30.54 3.52
N ALA A 145 26.77 31.58 2.86
CA ALA A 145 27.17 32.97 3.10
C ALA A 145 26.85 33.45 4.53
N LYS A 146 25.85 32.84 5.19
CA LYS A 146 25.53 33.06 6.61
C LYS A 146 26.37 32.22 7.57
N GLY A 147 27.25 31.36 7.05
CA GLY A 147 28.14 30.49 7.82
C GLY A 147 27.54 29.13 8.21
N TYR A 148 26.38 28.77 7.68
CA TYR A 148 25.79 27.44 7.89
C TYR A 148 26.27 26.51 6.79
N THR A 149 27.01 25.45 7.13
CA THR A 149 27.62 24.52 6.15
C THR A 149 27.43 23.05 6.54
N GLY A 150 26.56 22.77 7.53
CA GLY A 150 26.40 21.42 8.08
C GLY A 150 27.34 21.09 9.24
N SER A 151 28.15 22.04 9.70
CA SER A 151 29.12 21.83 10.77
C SER A 151 28.49 21.26 12.05
N LYS A 152 29.17 20.27 12.64
CA LYS A 152 28.76 19.54 13.86
C LYS A 152 27.43 18.77 13.73
N VAL A 153 26.96 18.49 12.52
CA VAL A 153 25.81 17.62 12.29
C VAL A 153 26.33 16.22 12.02
N LYS A 154 25.82 15.22 12.74
CA LYS A 154 26.18 13.81 12.54
C LYS A 154 25.22 13.16 11.54
N MET A 155 25.76 12.79 10.38
CA MET A 155 25.01 12.18 9.30
C MET A 155 25.41 10.72 9.10
N ALA A 156 24.46 9.82 9.33
CA ALA A 156 24.62 8.39 9.07
C ALA A 156 24.15 8.04 7.65
N ILE A 157 25.04 7.45 6.86
CA ILE A 157 24.76 7.04 5.47
C ILE A 157 24.80 5.52 5.43
N PHE A 158 23.62 4.92 5.26
CA PHE A 158 23.43 3.47 5.15
C PHE A 158 23.39 3.11 3.67
N ASP A 159 24.50 2.57 3.14
CA ASP A 159 24.63 2.29 1.71
C ASP A 159 25.76 1.25 1.47
N THR A 160 26.38 1.24 0.29
CA THR A 160 27.49 0.36 -0.09
C THR A 160 28.83 0.77 0.53
N GLY A 161 28.83 1.74 1.46
CA GLY A 161 30.02 2.31 2.09
C GLY A 161 30.50 3.59 1.38
N ILE A 162 31.68 4.07 1.76
CA ILE A 162 32.32 5.26 1.16
C ILE A 162 33.80 4.95 0.95
N ARG A 163 34.39 5.45 -0.15
CA ARG A 163 35.84 5.35 -0.37
C ARG A 163 36.63 6.22 0.63
N ALA A 164 37.62 5.61 1.29
CA ALA A 164 38.42 6.21 2.37
C ALA A 164 39.09 7.55 2.01
N ASN A 165 39.80 7.58 0.87
CA ASN A 165 40.72 8.66 0.50
C ASN A 165 40.16 9.46 -0.67
N HIS A 166 38.85 9.66 -0.72
CA HIS A 166 38.22 10.40 -1.81
C HIS A 166 38.38 11.92 -1.56
N PRO A 167 38.92 12.70 -2.53
CA PRO A 167 39.31 14.09 -2.31
C PRO A 167 38.13 15.03 -1.99
N HIS A 168 36.90 14.64 -2.35
CA HIS A 168 35.73 15.47 -2.13
C HIS A 168 35.28 15.50 -0.66
N PHE A 169 35.70 14.57 0.19
CA PHE A 169 35.23 14.50 1.58
C PHE A 169 36.25 15.05 2.55
N ARG A 170 35.83 16.02 3.37
CA ARG A 170 36.69 16.69 4.35
C ARG A 170 36.54 16.11 5.76
N ASN A 171 35.38 15.52 6.08
CA ASN A 171 34.98 15.22 7.46
C ASN A 171 34.36 13.82 7.63
N ILE A 172 35.01 12.78 7.10
CA ILE A 172 34.65 11.38 7.40
C ILE A 172 35.13 11.07 8.83
N LYS A 173 34.19 10.89 9.75
CA LYS A 173 34.49 10.51 11.14
C LYS A 173 34.62 9.01 11.31
N GLU A 174 33.78 8.26 10.62
CA GLU A 174 33.69 6.82 10.82
C GLU A 174 33.29 6.08 9.54
N ARG A 175 33.84 4.89 9.37
CA ARG A 175 33.46 3.93 8.34
C ARG A 175 33.34 2.56 9.00
N THR A 176 32.14 2.00 9.03
CA THR A 176 31.85 0.68 9.58
C THR A 176 31.30 -0.23 8.50
N ASN A 177 31.47 -1.53 8.70
CA ASN A 177 30.89 -2.55 7.85
C ASN A 177 30.11 -3.54 8.72
N TRP A 178 28.87 -3.76 8.30
CA TRP A 178 27.90 -4.63 8.97
C TRP A 178 27.71 -5.94 8.21
N THR A 179 28.26 -6.04 7.00
CA THR A 179 28.22 -7.23 6.14
C THR A 179 29.27 -8.27 6.54
N ASN A 180 29.16 -9.45 5.93
CA ASN A 180 30.13 -10.53 6.12
C ASN A 180 31.42 -10.38 5.26
N GLU A 181 31.52 -9.35 4.42
CA GLU A 181 32.72 -9.12 3.59
C GLU A 181 33.79 -8.34 4.35
N ASP A 182 35.08 -8.65 4.16
CA ASP A 182 36.17 -7.95 4.86
C ASP A 182 36.63 -6.67 4.12
N THR A 183 35.70 -5.70 3.98
CA THR A 183 36.00 -4.40 3.35
C THR A 183 35.18 -3.27 3.95
N LEU A 184 35.83 -2.10 4.11
CA LEU A 184 35.17 -0.83 4.43
C LEU A 184 34.98 0.05 3.18
N ASN A 185 35.65 -0.30 2.08
CA ASN A 185 35.60 0.47 0.84
C ASN A 185 34.29 0.23 0.10
N ASP A 186 33.80 1.31 -0.49
CA ASP A 186 32.76 1.23 -1.49
C ASP A 186 33.38 0.77 -2.81
N ASN A 187 33.03 -0.43 -3.27
CA ASN A 187 33.46 -0.97 -4.55
C ASN A 187 32.41 -0.76 -5.66
N LEU A 188 31.17 -0.45 -5.28
CA LEU A 188 30.05 -0.21 -6.21
C LEU A 188 29.95 1.27 -6.62
N GLY A 189 30.32 2.18 -5.72
CA GLY A 189 30.36 3.62 -5.96
C GLY A 189 29.04 4.34 -5.73
N HIS A 190 28.00 3.65 -5.25
CA HIS A 190 26.72 4.30 -4.95
C HIS A 190 26.80 5.09 -3.65
N GLY A 191 27.26 4.50 -2.54
CA GLY A 191 27.39 5.20 -1.27
C GLY A 191 28.34 6.39 -1.34
N THR A 192 29.42 6.28 -2.12
CA THR A 192 30.31 7.43 -2.43
C THR A 192 29.59 8.54 -3.17
N PHE A 193 28.70 8.21 -4.11
CA PHE A 193 27.91 9.20 -4.83
C PHE A 193 26.89 9.90 -3.90
N VAL A 194 26.16 9.12 -3.09
CA VAL A 194 25.19 9.61 -2.09
C VAL A 194 25.85 10.56 -1.11
N ALA A 195 26.99 10.17 -0.54
CA ALA A 195 27.76 11.03 0.35
C ALA A 195 28.27 12.29 -0.35
N GLY A 196 28.60 12.20 -1.64
CA GLY A 196 28.98 13.34 -2.49
C GLY A 196 27.89 14.39 -2.60
N VAL A 197 26.65 13.96 -2.87
CA VAL A 197 25.50 14.88 -2.95
C VAL A 197 25.22 15.54 -1.59
N ILE A 198 25.42 14.83 -0.49
CA ILE A 198 25.20 15.38 0.86
C ILE A 198 26.31 16.36 1.26
N ALA A 199 27.57 15.94 1.17
CA ALA A 199 28.71 16.62 1.81
C ALA A 199 29.98 16.66 0.96
N GLY A 200 29.87 16.52 -0.36
CA GLY A 200 30.99 16.71 -1.29
C GLY A 200 31.48 18.16 -1.29
N GLY A 201 32.80 18.35 -1.29
CA GLY A 201 33.44 19.68 -1.26
C GLY A 201 34.15 20.07 -2.57
N ASP A 202 33.84 19.40 -3.68
CA ASP A 202 34.40 19.67 -5.00
C ASP A 202 33.55 20.67 -5.78
N GLU A 203 34.19 21.55 -6.55
CA GLU A 203 33.51 22.63 -7.27
C GLU A 203 32.67 22.15 -8.46
N GLU A 204 32.85 20.93 -8.98
CA GLU A 204 32.05 20.41 -10.10
C GLU A 204 30.77 19.71 -9.61
N CYS A 205 30.83 19.06 -8.44
CA CYS A 205 29.69 18.37 -7.81
C CYS A 205 29.62 18.65 -6.31
N LEU A 206 29.36 19.92 -6.00
CA LEU A 206 29.28 20.40 -4.63
C LEU A 206 28.06 19.79 -3.92
N GLY A 207 28.27 19.30 -2.69
CA GLY A 207 27.21 18.83 -1.82
C GLY A 207 26.59 19.96 -1.01
N PHE A 208 25.41 19.73 -0.45
CA PHE A 208 24.65 20.75 0.29
C PHE A 208 25.29 21.16 1.63
N ALA A 209 25.91 20.21 2.32
CA ALA A 209 26.40 20.34 3.69
C ALA A 209 27.87 19.86 3.81
N PRO A 210 28.83 20.58 3.22
CA PRO A 210 30.22 20.11 3.05
C PRO A 210 31.00 19.89 4.36
N ASP A 211 30.58 20.50 5.48
CA ASP A 211 31.25 20.36 6.79
C ASP A 211 30.56 19.36 7.73
N THR A 212 29.52 18.67 7.28
CA THR A 212 28.82 17.63 8.03
C THR A 212 29.75 16.46 8.37
N GLU A 213 29.58 15.89 9.57
CA GLU A 213 30.31 14.73 10.03
C GLU A 213 29.71 13.47 9.40
N ILE A 214 30.48 12.82 8.53
CA ILE A 214 30.03 11.64 7.78
C ILE A 214 30.35 10.37 8.57
N TYR A 215 29.30 9.60 8.86
CA TYR A 215 29.35 8.26 9.42
C TYR A 215 28.84 7.27 8.36
N ALA A 216 29.77 6.53 7.74
CA ALA A 216 29.46 5.64 6.63
C ALA A 216 29.21 4.22 7.13
N PHE A 217 27.97 3.74 7.03
CA PHE A 217 27.59 2.40 7.46
C PHE A 217 27.37 1.55 6.21
N ARG A 218 28.34 0.67 5.92
CA ARG A 218 28.21 -0.31 4.85
C ARG A 218 27.31 -1.43 5.30
N VAL A 219 26.13 -1.51 4.70
CA VAL A 219 25.11 -2.54 4.98
C VAL A 219 24.82 -3.42 3.77
N PHE A 220 25.33 -3.08 2.59
CA PHE A 220 25.25 -3.92 1.39
C PHE A 220 26.60 -4.51 1.03
N THR A 221 26.58 -5.77 0.61
CA THR A 221 27.71 -6.45 -0.01
C THR A 221 27.98 -5.93 -1.43
N ASP A 222 29.08 -6.35 -2.03
CA ASP A 222 29.36 -6.04 -3.44
C ASP A 222 28.40 -6.76 -4.39
N ALA A 223 27.77 -7.85 -3.93
CA ALA A 223 26.65 -8.51 -4.58
C ALA A 223 25.30 -7.80 -4.37
N GLN A 224 25.29 -6.63 -3.71
CA GLN A 224 24.09 -5.84 -3.41
C GLN A 224 23.07 -6.54 -2.49
N VAL A 225 23.53 -7.51 -1.70
CA VAL A 225 22.73 -8.22 -0.68
C VAL A 225 22.94 -7.57 0.68
N SER A 226 21.87 -7.45 1.47
CA SER A 226 21.85 -7.07 2.88
C SER A 226 20.98 -8.03 3.67
N TYR A 227 21.17 -8.13 4.98
CA TYR A 227 20.25 -8.81 5.88
C TYR A 227 19.59 -7.84 6.84
N THR A 228 18.38 -8.14 7.29
CA THR A 228 17.65 -7.39 8.33
C THR A 228 18.48 -7.24 9.59
N SER A 229 19.09 -8.33 10.05
CA SER A 229 19.97 -8.34 11.22
C SER A 229 21.10 -7.29 11.15
N TRP A 230 21.67 -7.05 9.97
CA TRP A 230 22.70 -6.03 9.77
C TRP A 230 22.16 -4.60 9.92
N PHE A 231 20.95 -4.35 9.43
CA PHE A 231 20.26 -3.08 9.65
C PHE A 231 19.96 -2.86 11.14
N LEU A 232 19.40 -3.85 11.82
CA LEU A 232 19.07 -3.76 13.24
C LEU A 232 20.29 -3.42 14.10
N ASP A 233 21.43 -4.07 13.84
CA ASP A 233 22.70 -3.76 14.51
C ASP A 233 23.20 -2.35 14.21
N ALA A 234 23.21 -1.96 12.93
CA ALA A 234 23.64 -0.65 12.50
C ALA A 234 22.75 0.48 13.07
N PHE A 235 21.45 0.23 13.19
CA PHE A 235 20.47 1.12 13.80
C PHE A 235 20.67 1.25 15.32
N ASN A 236 20.86 0.13 16.04
CA ASN A 236 21.22 0.17 17.46
C ASN A 236 22.51 0.97 17.69
N TYR A 237 23.48 0.83 16.80
CA TYR A 237 24.71 1.63 16.85
C TYR A 237 24.48 3.11 16.55
N ALA A 238 23.61 3.46 15.58
CA ALA A 238 23.24 4.85 15.29
C ALA A 238 22.56 5.53 16.49
N ILE A 239 21.69 4.79 17.19
CA ILE A 239 21.04 5.25 18.43
C ILE A 239 22.10 5.46 19.52
N ALA A 240 22.96 4.46 19.76
CA ALA A 240 23.98 4.52 20.80
C ALA A 240 25.02 5.64 20.59
N THR A 241 25.32 5.95 19.33
CA THR A 241 26.25 7.03 18.95
C THR A 241 25.57 8.41 18.81
N ASN A 242 24.25 8.46 19.02
CA ASN A 242 23.40 9.63 18.97
C ASN A 242 23.61 10.42 17.67
N MET A 243 23.30 9.78 16.54
CA MET A 243 23.24 10.42 15.23
C MET A 243 22.13 11.47 15.16
N ASP A 244 22.27 12.49 14.29
CA ASP A 244 21.24 13.52 14.11
C ASP A 244 20.32 13.19 12.93
N VAL A 245 20.93 12.78 11.82
CA VAL A 245 20.26 12.51 10.54
C VAL A 245 20.72 11.17 9.98
N LEU A 246 19.80 10.46 9.32
CA LEU A 246 20.04 9.18 8.68
C LEU A 246 19.45 9.21 7.27
N ASN A 247 20.22 8.78 6.25
CA ASN A 247 19.71 8.60 4.89
C ASN A 247 19.72 7.13 4.47
N LEU A 248 18.58 6.67 3.97
CA LEU A 248 18.39 5.38 3.31
C LEU A 248 18.04 5.64 1.85
N SER A 249 19.05 5.56 0.96
CA SER A 249 18.83 5.65 -0.49
C SER A 249 18.41 4.30 -1.07
N ILE A 250 17.55 3.59 -0.34
CA ILE A 250 17.12 2.22 -0.60
C ILE A 250 15.65 2.08 -0.21
N GLY A 251 15.02 1.06 -0.75
CA GLY A 251 13.74 0.57 -0.27
C GLY A 251 13.35 -0.67 -1.05
N GLY A 252 12.58 -1.54 -0.40
CA GLY A 252 11.98 -2.71 -1.03
C GLY A 252 10.46 -2.70 -0.83
N PRO A 253 9.73 -3.64 -1.45
CA PRO A 253 8.28 -3.82 -1.25
C PRO A 253 7.91 -4.26 0.18
N ASP A 254 8.90 -4.42 1.06
CA ASP A 254 8.74 -5.16 2.29
C ASP A 254 8.48 -4.26 3.49
N TYR A 255 7.20 -4.12 3.83
CA TYR A 255 6.75 -3.63 5.12
C TYR A 255 6.36 -4.77 6.08
N LEU A 256 6.57 -6.03 5.67
CA LEU A 256 6.32 -7.25 6.46
C LEU A 256 7.51 -7.65 7.31
N ASP A 257 8.70 -7.11 7.05
CA ASP A 257 9.81 -7.14 8.01
C ASP A 257 9.45 -6.27 9.23
N LEU A 258 8.59 -6.82 10.08
CA LEU A 258 8.14 -6.21 11.33
C LEU A 258 9.34 -5.84 12.22
N PRO A 259 10.38 -6.68 12.39
CA PRO A 259 11.61 -6.26 13.07
C PRO A 259 12.21 -4.98 12.50
N PHE A 260 12.32 -4.84 11.17
CA PHE A 260 12.82 -3.63 10.53
C PHE A 260 11.90 -2.43 10.79
N VAL A 261 10.59 -2.57 10.54
CA VAL A 261 9.58 -1.51 10.74
C VAL A 261 9.57 -0.99 12.18
N GLU A 262 9.56 -1.89 13.16
CA GLU A 262 9.59 -1.54 14.59
C GLU A 262 10.89 -0.82 14.95
N LYS A 263 12.01 -1.24 14.36
CA LYS A 263 13.29 -0.55 14.55
C LYS A 263 13.29 0.86 13.96
N ILE A 264 12.62 1.09 12.83
CA ILE A 264 12.44 2.45 12.28
C ILE A 264 11.69 3.35 13.28
N TRP A 265 10.63 2.85 13.93
CA TRP A 265 9.91 3.59 14.97
C TRP A 265 10.81 3.91 16.17
N GLU A 266 11.65 2.98 16.58
CA GLU A 266 12.58 3.21 17.68
C GLU A 266 13.66 4.24 17.34
N ILE A 267 14.23 4.20 16.13
CA ILE A 267 15.22 5.19 15.65
C ILE A 267 14.63 6.59 15.69
N THR A 268 13.45 6.75 15.09
CA THR A 268 12.78 8.06 15.03
C THR A 268 12.36 8.53 16.43
N ALA A 269 11.91 7.64 17.31
CA ALA A 269 11.65 7.93 18.72
C ALA A 269 12.87 8.47 19.48
N ASN A 270 14.09 8.08 19.07
CA ASN A 270 15.36 8.57 19.61
C ASN A 270 15.83 9.93 19.01
N ASN A 271 14.92 10.69 18.38
CA ASN A 271 15.16 11.99 17.72
C ASN A 271 16.08 11.94 16.48
N ILE A 272 16.25 10.77 15.86
CA ILE A 272 17.02 10.66 14.61
C ILE A 272 16.08 10.98 13.45
N ILE A 273 16.42 11.99 12.65
CA ILE A 273 15.65 12.37 11.46
C ILE A 273 16.02 11.42 10.32
N MET A 274 15.04 10.67 9.83
CA MET A 274 15.25 9.72 8.73
C MET A 274 14.72 10.28 7.41
N VAL A 275 15.56 10.22 6.38
CA VAL A 275 15.23 10.57 4.99
C VAL A 275 15.40 9.32 4.14
N SER A 276 14.39 8.98 3.34
CA SER A 276 14.40 7.78 2.52
C SER A 276 13.84 8.02 1.12
N ALA A 277 14.37 7.29 0.15
CA ALA A 277 13.89 7.28 -1.23
C ALA A 277 12.57 6.51 -1.34
N ILE A 278 11.59 7.02 -2.09
CA ILE A 278 10.27 6.34 -2.23
C ILE A 278 10.24 5.10 -3.13
N GLY A 279 11.32 4.79 -3.85
CA GLY A 279 11.34 3.72 -4.86
C GLY A 279 11.43 4.24 -6.30
N ASN A 280 11.75 3.33 -7.21
CA ASN A 280 11.96 3.63 -8.64
C ASN A 280 10.97 2.90 -9.55
N ASP A 281 9.83 2.50 -8.99
CA ASP A 281 8.82 1.64 -9.61
C ASP A 281 7.67 2.48 -10.20
N GLY A 282 7.94 3.78 -10.43
CA GLY A 282 7.10 4.66 -11.22
C GLY A 282 7.10 4.28 -12.71
N PRO A 283 6.11 4.75 -13.49
CA PRO A 283 5.10 5.75 -13.15
C PRO A 283 3.82 5.16 -12.54
N LEU A 284 3.88 3.92 -12.06
CA LEU A 284 2.75 3.24 -11.44
C LEU A 284 2.38 3.86 -10.09
N TYR A 285 1.10 3.75 -9.72
CA TYR A 285 0.55 4.20 -8.45
C TYR A 285 0.50 3.04 -7.46
N GLY A 286 0.65 3.33 -6.16
CA GLY A 286 0.70 2.30 -5.12
C GLY A 286 2.05 1.58 -5.01
N THR A 287 3.13 2.13 -5.58
CA THR A 287 4.45 1.49 -5.68
C THR A 287 5.50 2.07 -4.74
N LEU A 288 5.07 2.54 -3.57
CA LEU A 288 5.96 3.13 -2.57
C LEU A 288 6.72 2.04 -1.82
N ASN A 289 8.03 2.24 -1.64
CA ASN A 289 8.89 1.28 -0.95
C ASN A 289 9.07 1.63 0.53
N ASN A 290 9.22 0.60 1.36
CA ASN A 290 9.59 0.75 2.77
C ASN A 290 11.07 1.12 2.91
N PRO A 291 11.47 2.01 3.84
CA PRO A 291 10.67 2.66 4.88
C PRO A 291 10.10 4.05 4.50
N ALA A 292 10.18 4.46 3.24
CA ALA A 292 9.76 5.79 2.82
C ALA A 292 8.23 6.00 2.83
N ASP A 293 7.48 4.90 2.82
CA ASP A 293 6.02 4.85 3.00
C ASP A 293 5.56 5.13 4.44
N GLN A 294 6.46 5.03 5.43
CA GLN A 294 6.12 5.26 6.84
C GLN A 294 5.86 6.74 7.17
N SER A 295 4.95 6.98 8.12
CA SER A 295 4.54 8.35 8.50
C SER A 295 5.68 9.15 9.15
N ASP A 296 6.62 8.51 9.84
CA ASP A 296 7.71 9.19 10.56
C ASP A 296 8.93 9.49 9.69
N VAL A 297 9.05 8.79 8.56
CA VAL A 297 10.17 8.91 7.63
C VAL A 297 9.86 9.98 6.59
N ILE A 298 10.82 10.86 6.28
CA ILE A 298 10.69 11.82 5.18
C ILE A 298 10.93 11.06 3.87
N GLY A 299 9.83 10.74 3.18
CA GLY A 299 9.83 10.04 1.90
C GLY A 299 9.99 11.02 0.74
N VAL A 300 11.02 10.79 -0.08
CA VAL A 300 11.45 11.72 -1.13
C VAL A 300 11.25 11.15 -2.53
N GLY A 301 10.42 11.81 -3.33
CA GLY A 301 10.25 11.53 -4.76
C GLY A 301 11.23 12.28 -5.66
N GLY A 302 11.33 11.86 -6.92
CA GLY A 302 12.29 12.38 -7.89
C GLY A 302 11.64 13.25 -8.97
N ILE A 303 12.22 14.42 -9.25
CA ILE A 303 11.87 15.29 -10.39
C ILE A 303 13.08 15.53 -11.31
N ASP A 304 12.82 16.01 -12.53
CA ASP A 304 13.84 16.55 -13.43
C ASP A 304 14.06 18.06 -13.22
N TYR A 305 15.06 18.63 -13.89
CA TYR A 305 15.38 20.06 -13.81
C TYR A 305 14.31 21.00 -14.39
N ASN A 306 13.27 20.47 -15.04
CA ASN A 306 12.11 21.24 -15.51
C ASN A 306 10.93 21.14 -14.55
N ASP A 307 11.14 20.60 -13.35
CA ASP A 307 10.12 20.35 -12.33
C ASP A 307 9.02 19.37 -12.77
N HIS A 308 9.33 18.45 -13.70
CA HIS A 308 8.46 17.33 -14.01
C HIS A 308 8.78 16.14 -13.11
N ILE A 309 7.75 15.41 -12.66
CA ILE A 309 7.92 14.12 -11.96
C ILE A 309 8.71 13.18 -12.86
N ALA A 310 9.82 12.65 -12.33
CA ALA A 310 10.63 11.70 -13.06
C ALA A 310 9.83 10.42 -13.29
N SER A 311 9.92 9.84 -14.49
CA SER A 311 9.11 8.67 -14.86
C SER A 311 9.32 7.48 -13.93
N PHE A 312 10.53 7.30 -13.38
CA PHE A 312 10.84 6.24 -12.43
C PHE A 312 10.32 6.53 -11.02
N SER A 313 9.98 7.77 -10.67
CA SER A 313 9.57 8.09 -9.30
C SER A 313 8.28 7.35 -8.95
N SER A 314 8.35 6.47 -7.94
CA SER A 314 7.16 5.79 -7.41
C SER A 314 6.09 6.81 -7.00
N ARG A 315 4.83 6.37 -6.96
CA ARG A 315 3.69 7.24 -6.64
C ARG A 315 2.84 6.57 -5.57
N GLY A 316 2.32 7.40 -4.67
CA GLY A 316 1.31 6.97 -3.71
C GLY A 316 -0.01 6.64 -4.40
N MET A 317 -1.10 6.48 -3.66
CA MET A 317 -1.20 6.50 -2.20
C MET A 317 -0.50 5.32 -1.53
N THR A 318 -0.33 5.36 -0.20
CA THR A 318 0.16 4.18 0.54
C THR A 318 -0.87 3.04 0.47
N THR A 319 -0.40 1.80 0.44
CA THR A 319 -1.28 0.61 0.36
C THR A 319 -1.69 0.06 1.74
N TRP A 320 -1.25 0.71 2.82
CA TRP A 320 -1.45 0.28 4.20
C TRP A 320 -2.92 0.24 4.63
N GLU A 321 -3.72 1.18 4.13
CA GLU A 321 -5.11 1.41 4.53
C GLU A 321 -6.13 0.62 3.69
N MET A 322 -5.68 -0.09 2.66
CA MET A 322 -6.54 -0.94 1.82
C MET A 322 -6.84 -2.27 2.54
N PRO A 323 -8.02 -2.90 2.34
CA PRO A 323 -9.12 -2.49 1.45
C PRO A 323 -10.12 -1.48 2.04
N HIS A 324 -9.92 -1.02 3.27
CA HIS A 324 -10.91 -0.25 4.03
C HIS A 324 -10.91 1.27 3.77
N GLY A 325 -10.23 1.75 2.73
CA GLY A 325 -10.22 3.16 2.39
C GLY A 325 -9.11 3.57 1.42
N TYR A 326 -8.83 4.87 1.42
CA TYR A 326 -7.85 5.52 0.56
C TYR A 326 -6.52 5.59 1.32
N GLY A 327 -5.39 5.32 0.68
CA GLY A 327 -4.08 5.46 1.30
C GLY A 327 -3.71 6.88 1.76
N ARG A 328 -2.67 6.97 2.59
CA ARG A 328 -2.03 8.23 3.00
C ARG A 328 -1.29 8.89 1.84
N VAL A 329 -1.14 10.20 1.93
CA VAL A 329 -0.36 11.02 0.99
C VAL A 329 1.13 10.77 1.19
N LYS A 330 1.77 10.23 0.14
CA LYS A 330 3.21 10.04 -0.01
C LYS A 330 3.57 10.18 -1.52
N PRO A 331 4.76 10.67 -1.91
CA PRO A 331 5.87 11.15 -1.06
C PRO A 331 5.48 12.33 -0.16
N ASP A 332 6.32 12.66 0.84
CA ASP A 332 6.12 13.90 1.61
C ASP A 332 6.50 15.12 0.76
N VAL A 333 7.62 15.02 0.04
CA VAL A 333 8.20 16.07 -0.81
C VAL A 333 8.93 15.46 -2.02
N VAL A 334 9.22 16.27 -3.03
CA VAL A 334 10.06 15.89 -4.17
C VAL A 334 11.34 16.73 -4.28
N ALA A 335 12.38 16.16 -4.88
CA ALA A 335 13.64 16.84 -5.15
C ALA A 335 14.25 16.39 -6.49
N TYR A 336 15.21 17.14 -7.00
CA TYR A 336 15.90 16.80 -8.24
C TYR A 336 16.57 15.43 -8.12
N GLY A 337 16.14 14.49 -8.97
CA GLY A 337 16.60 13.10 -8.97
C GLY A 337 17.04 12.60 -10.35
N ARG A 338 16.96 13.43 -11.39
CA ARG A 338 17.40 13.09 -12.75
C ARG A 338 18.68 13.84 -13.11
N GLU A 339 19.68 13.10 -13.59
CA GLU A 339 20.97 13.65 -14.04
C GLU A 339 21.66 14.54 -12.98
N ILE A 340 21.68 14.09 -11.73
CA ILE A 340 22.35 14.81 -10.65
C ILE A 340 23.82 14.47 -10.64
N MET A 341 24.66 15.50 -10.58
CA MET A 341 26.10 15.37 -10.45
C MET A 341 26.49 15.06 -9.00
N GLY A 342 27.31 14.04 -8.82
CA GLY A 342 27.82 13.63 -7.51
C GLY A 342 29.18 12.93 -7.63
N SER A 343 29.79 12.60 -6.50
CA SER A 343 31.14 12.03 -6.45
C SER A 343 31.23 10.68 -7.15
N LYS A 344 32.23 10.51 -8.02
CA LYS A 344 32.57 9.23 -8.65
C LYS A 344 33.51 8.44 -7.74
N ILE A 345 33.33 7.12 -7.61
CA ILE A 345 34.21 6.25 -6.82
C ILE A 345 35.71 6.46 -7.06
N SER A 346 36.13 6.75 -8.30
CA SER A 346 37.53 7.02 -8.65
C SER A 346 37.99 8.39 -8.15
N THR A 347 37.64 9.44 -8.86
CA THR A 347 37.97 10.84 -8.64
C THR A 347 37.11 11.64 -9.60
N GLY A 348 36.74 12.86 -9.25
CA GLY A 348 35.86 13.72 -10.05
C GLY A 348 34.39 13.33 -9.90
N CYS A 349 33.56 13.84 -10.80
CA CYS A 349 32.11 13.75 -10.69
C CYS A 349 31.50 12.80 -11.73
N LYS A 350 30.34 12.24 -11.41
CA LYS A 350 29.50 11.47 -12.34
C LYS A 350 28.05 11.91 -12.18
N SER A 351 27.23 11.65 -13.20
CA SER A 351 25.80 11.91 -13.17
C SER A 351 25.03 10.60 -12.93
N LEU A 352 24.07 10.59 -12.00
CA LEU A 352 23.14 9.47 -11.80
C LEU A 352 21.68 9.95 -11.79
N SER A 353 20.75 9.01 -11.95
CA SER A 353 19.31 9.26 -11.81
C SER A 353 18.66 8.20 -10.92
N GLY A 354 17.67 8.59 -10.13
CA GLY A 354 16.87 7.72 -9.25
C GLY A 354 16.34 8.48 -8.04
N THR A 355 15.33 7.95 -7.36
CA THR A 355 14.91 8.48 -6.05
C THR A 355 15.99 8.25 -4.99
N SER A 356 16.84 7.23 -5.17
CA SER A 356 18.08 7.02 -4.42
C SER A 356 19.08 8.19 -4.53
N VAL A 357 18.90 9.07 -5.53
CA VAL A 357 19.65 10.30 -5.78
C VAL A 357 18.89 11.54 -5.27
N ALA A 358 17.55 11.55 -5.33
CA ALA A 358 16.73 12.62 -4.76
C ALA A 358 16.78 12.63 -3.21
N SER A 359 16.76 11.45 -2.58
CA SER A 359 16.87 11.32 -1.11
C SER A 359 18.10 12.03 -0.52
N PRO A 360 19.33 11.85 -1.04
CA PRO A 360 20.50 12.55 -0.51
C PRO A 360 20.51 14.06 -0.80
N VAL A 361 19.80 14.55 -1.82
CA VAL A 361 19.58 15.99 -2.00
C VAL A 361 18.83 16.54 -0.79
N VAL A 362 17.72 15.89 -0.40
CA VAL A 362 16.94 16.30 0.77
C VAL A 362 17.71 16.04 2.07
N ALA A 363 18.45 14.95 2.20
CA ALA A 363 19.27 14.69 3.38
C ALA A 363 20.37 15.76 3.57
N GLY A 364 20.97 16.23 2.48
CA GLY A 364 21.89 17.36 2.47
C GLY A 364 21.23 18.68 2.90
N VAL A 365 20.03 18.97 2.36
CA VAL A 365 19.18 20.10 2.81
C VAL A 365 18.88 19.99 4.31
N VAL A 366 18.48 18.83 4.80
CA VAL A 366 18.21 18.57 6.23
C VAL A 366 19.46 18.80 7.06
N CYS A 367 20.63 18.31 6.66
CA CYS A 367 21.89 18.57 7.39
C CYS A 367 22.21 20.07 7.48
N LEU A 368 21.97 20.80 6.40
CA LEU A 368 22.16 22.25 6.36
C LEU A 368 21.18 22.96 7.31
N LEU A 369 19.90 22.59 7.28
CA LEU A 369 18.85 23.11 8.17
C LEU A 369 19.10 22.78 9.65
N VAL A 370 19.58 21.56 9.97
CA VAL A 370 19.97 21.19 11.34
C VAL A 370 21.11 22.09 11.85
N SER A 371 22.04 22.48 10.97
CA SER A 371 23.16 23.35 11.34
C SER A 371 22.76 24.79 11.68
N VAL A 372 21.57 25.21 11.25
CA VAL A 372 21.00 26.54 11.57
C VAL A 372 20.67 26.68 13.05
N ILE A 373 20.21 25.59 13.66
CA ILE A 373 19.81 25.57 15.06
C ILE A 373 21.07 25.34 15.93
N PRO A 374 21.31 26.18 16.95
CA PRO A 374 22.42 26.00 17.87
C PRO A 374 22.40 24.62 18.52
N GLU A 375 23.57 23.98 18.64
CA GLU A 375 23.74 22.62 19.15
C GLU A 375 23.00 22.36 20.48
N SER A 376 23.01 23.33 21.41
CA SER A 376 22.34 23.23 22.70
C SER A 376 20.81 23.23 22.63
N GLN A 377 20.23 23.73 21.53
CA GLN A 377 18.77 23.84 21.32
C GLN A 377 18.24 22.79 20.32
N ARG A 378 19.13 22.12 19.56
CA ARG A 378 18.73 21.16 18.51
C ARG A 378 17.72 20.14 19.01
N LYS A 379 18.02 19.41 20.09
CA LYS A 379 17.12 18.36 20.63
C LYS A 379 15.80 18.86 21.22
N VAL A 380 15.66 20.17 21.44
CA VAL A 380 14.43 20.77 21.96
C VAL A 380 13.50 21.17 20.81
N ILE A 381 14.08 21.61 19.69
CA ILE A 381 13.37 22.16 18.53
C ILE A 381 13.22 21.10 17.43
N LEU A 382 14.33 20.43 17.09
CA LEU A 382 14.46 19.48 16.01
C LEU A 382 14.19 18.05 16.49
N ASN A 383 13.25 17.43 15.78
CA ASN A 383 12.81 16.05 15.85
C ASN A 383 12.19 15.68 14.49
N PRO A 384 11.90 14.39 14.23
CA PRO A 384 11.34 13.95 12.95
C PRO A 384 10.10 14.75 12.50
N ALA A 385 9.13 14.98 13.39
CA ALA A 385 7.93 15.74 13.06
C ALA A 385 8.22 17.22 12.74
N SER A 386 9.01 17.92 13.56
CA SER A 386 9.33 19.34 13.32
C SER A 386 10.08 19.59 12.01
N MET A 387 11.02 18.70 11.65
CA MET A 387 11.73 18.80 10.38
C MET A 387 10.79 18.51 9.21
N LYS A 388 9.95 17.48 9.34
CA LYS A 388 8.93 17.17 8.33
C LYS A 388 7.96 18.34 8.16
N GLN A 389 7.48 18.94 9.25
CA GLN A 389 6.62 20.13 9.24
C GLN A 389 7.28 21.28 8.46
N ALA A 390 8.54 21.60 8.73
CA ALA A 390 9.25 22.64 8.01
C ALA A 390 9.36 22.36 6.50
N LEU A 391 9.66 21.11 6.13
CA LEU A 391 9.81 20.72 4.73
C LEU A 391 8.47 20.73 3.97
N VAL A 392 7.39 20.21 4.56
CA VAL A 392 6.07 20.16 3.89
C VAL A 392 5.39 21.52 3.86
N GLU A 393 5.54 22.35 4.90
CA GLU A 393 4.98 23.71 4.92
C GLU A 393 5.76 24.68 4.02
N GLY A 394 7.08 24.48 3.91
CA GLY A 394 7.94 25.29 3.04
C GLY A 394 7.96 24.84 1.59
N ALA A 395 7.43 23.66 1.25
CA ALA A 395 7.52 23.11 -0.11
C ALA A 395 6.84 23.99 -1.17
N ALA A 396 7.47 24.09 -2.33
CA ALA A 396 6.93 24.74 -3.52
C ALA A 396 6.08 23.74 -4.32
N LYS A 397 4.76 23.91 -4.27
CA LYS A 397 3.81 23.12 -5.05
C LYS A 397 4.07 23.27 -6.56
N LEU A 398 4.15 22.14 -7.25
CA LEU A 398 4.34 22.04 -8.70
C LEU A 398 2.99 22.05 -9.43
N ALA A 399 2.95 22.67 -10.61
CA ALA A 399 1.78 22.68 -11.47
C ALA A 399 1.71 21.41 -12.34
N GLY A 400 0.60 20.67 -12.27
CA GLY A 400 0.36 19.50 -13.12
C GLY A 400 0.32 18.16 -12.36
N PRO A 401 1.30 17.82 -11.50
CA PRO A 401 1.25 16.59 -10.72
C PRO A 401 0.21 16.65 -9.59
N ASN A 402 -0.31 15.49 -9.16
CA ASN A 402 -1.20 15.41 -7.99
C ASN A 402 -0.43 15.14 -6.68
N MET A 403 -1.10 15.27 -5.53
CA MET A 403 -0.48 15.10 -4.21
C MET A 403 0.13 13.72 -3.96
N TYR A 404 -0.33 12.66 -4.64
CA TYR A 404 0.27 11.33 -4.56
C TYR A 404 1.50 11.16 -5.47
N GLU A 405 1.78 12.12 -6.34
CA GLU A 405 3.00 12.16 -7.15
C GLU A 405 4.05 13.11 -6.54
N GLN A 406 3.61 14.28 -6.05
CA GLN A 406 4.52 15.34 -5.59
C GLN A 406 4.53 15.57 -4.06
N GLY A 407 3.59 14.99 -3.31
CA GLY A 407 3.41 15.32 -1.90
C GLY A 407 3.04 16.78 -1.69
N ALA A 408 3.78 17.46 -0.81
CA ALA A 408 3.67 18.91 -0.60
C ALA A 408 4.26 19.74 -1.77
N GLY A 409 5.10 19.14 -2.62
CA GLY A 409 5.79 19.80 -3.72
C GLY A 409 7.31 19.67 -3.62
N ARG A 410 8.02 20.46 -4.44
CA ARG A 410 9.48 20.51 -4.45
C ARG A 410 9.98 21.15 -3.16
N VAL A 411 10.99 20.56 -2.52
CA VAL A 411 11.62 21.16 -1.35
C VAL A 411 12.08 22.60 -1.65
N ASP A 412 11.76 23.54 -0.77
CA ASP A 412 12.31 24.89 -0.79
C ASP A 412 13.15 25.09 0.48
N LEU A 413 14.47 25.18 0.31
CA LEU A 413 15.42 25.28 1.42
C LEU A 413 15.24 26.59 2.20
N LEU A 414 14.95 27.70 1.51
CA LEU A 414 14.91 29.03 2.12
C LEU A 414 13.61 29.23 2.90
N GLU A 415 12.48 28.78 2.36
CA GLU A 415 11.21 28.78 3.10
C GLU A 415 11.27 27.84 4.30
N SER A 416 11.81 26.62 4.13
CA SER A 416 12.03 25.69 5.25
C SER A 416 12.91 26.28 6.35
N TYR A 417 13.93 27.08 5.97
CA TYR A 417 14.79 27.81 6.89
C TYR A 417 14.02 28.87 7.70
N GLU A 418 13.17 29.69 7.06
CA GLU A 418 12.39 30.70 7.76
C GLU A 418 11.33 30.08 8.69
N VAL A 419 10.74 28.94 8.30
CA VAL A 419 9.86 28.14 9.17
C VAL A 419 10.62 27.68 10.41
N LEU A 420 11.78 27.02 10.26
CA LEU A 420 12.56 26.51 11.41
C LEU A 420 13.09 27.61 12.33
N LYS A 421 13.48 28.75 11.77
CA LYS A 421 13.99 29.90 12.55
C LYS A 421 12.94 30.50 13.50
N SER A 422 11.67 30.42 13.13
CA SER A 422 10.53 30.90 13.93
C SER A 422 9.73 29.76 14.58
N TYR A 423 10.20 28.52 14.42
CA TYR A 423 9.46 27.33 14.81
C TYR A 423 9.27 27.25 16.32
N GLN A 424 8.03 27.00 16.71
CA GLN A 424 7.65 26.64 18.07
C GLN A 424 7.07 25.22 18.04
N PRO A 425 7.47 24.34 18.99
CA PRO A 425 6.94 22.98 19.06
C PRO A 425 5.41 22.99 19.02
N ARG A 426 4.84 22.40 17.97
CA ARG A 426 3.39 22.36 17.73
C ARG A 426 2.98 21.08 17.02
N ALA A 427 1.68 20.79 17.07
CA ALA A 427 1.09 19.78 16.20
C ALA A 427 0.53 20.44 14.93
N SER A 428 0.55 19.71 13.82
CA SER A 428 -0.09 20.10 12.55
C SER A 428 -0.67 18.88 11.83
N ILE A 429 -1.41 19.11 10.74
CA ILE A 429 -2.00 18.07 9.89
C ILE A 429 -1.46 18.24 8.47
N PHE A 430 -1.08 17.13 7.84
CA PHE A 430 -0.62 17.09 6.45
C PHE A 430 -1.41 16.05 5.64
N PRO A 431 -2.00 16.42 4.49
CA PRO A 431 -2.19 17.80 4.01
C PRO A 431 -3.08 18.63 4.95
N GLY A 432 -2.82 19.93 5.06
CA GLY A 432 -3.59 20.85 5.91
C GLY A 432 -4.88 21.39 5.27
N VAL A 433 -5.07 21.13 3.98
CA VAL A 433 -6.23 21.57 3.19
C VAL A 433 -6.66 20.43 2.26
N LEU A 434 -7.96 20.19 2.18
CA LEU A 434 -8.59 19.34 1.17
C LEU A 434 -9.54 20.21 0.33
N ASP A 435 -9.08 20.61 -0.86
CA ASP A 435 -9.82 21.48 -1.77
C ASP A 435 -10.19 20.75 -3.07
N TYR A 436 -11.47 20.47 -3.28
CA TYR A 436 -11.99 19.79 -4.47
C TYR A 436 -11.89 20.65 -5.73
N THR A 437 -11.65 21.96 -5.62
CA THR A 437 -11.50 22.87 -6.76
C THR A 437 -10.08 22.86 -7.33
N ASP A 438 -9.11 22.39 -6.56
CA ASP A 438 -7.69 22.35 -6.89
C ASP A 438 -7.31 21.06 -7.65
N CYS A 439 -7.72 20.99 -8.90
CA CYS A 439 -7.44 19.85 -9.78
C CYS A 439 -6.27 20.18 -10.74
N PRO A 440 -5.27 19.30 -10.89
CA PRO A 440 -5.25 17.89 -10.48
C PRO A 440 -4.66 17.64 -9.08
N TYR A 441 -4.27 18.65 -8.31
CA TYR A 441 -3.54 18.44 -7.06
C TYR A 441 -4.26 17.50 -6.08
N THR A 442 -5.54 17.72 -5.85
CA THR A 442 -6.36 16.90 -4.93
C THR A 442 -7.04 15.70 -5.60
N TRP A 443 -6.51 15.23 -6.74
CA TRP A 443 -6.95 13.96 -7.32
C TRP A 443 -6.80 12.81 -6.30
N PRO A 444 -7.76 11.86 -6.20
CA PRO A 444 -8.95 11.68 -7.04
C PRO A 444 -10.17 12.54 -6.63
N PHE A 445 -10.12 13.18 -5.47
CA PHE A 445 -11.27 13.89 -4.87
C PHE A 445 -11.81 15.02 -5.75
N CYS A 446 -10.94 15.83 -6.39
CA CYS A 446 -11.40 16.89 -7.30
C CYS A 446 -12.21 16.39 -8.51
N ARG A 447 -12.05 15.12 -8.90
CA ARG A 447 -12.74 14.51 -10.05
C ARG A 447 -14.10 13.92 -9.69
N GLN A 448 -14.37 13.70 -8.41
CA GLN A 448 -15.61 13.09 -7.94
C GLN A 448 -16.26 13.95 -6.84
N PRO A 449 -17.29 14.73 -7.18
CA PRO A 449 -18.01 15.51 -6.18
C PRO A 449 -18.83 14.61 -5.26
N LEU A 450 -19.14 15.12 -4.07
CA LEU A 450 -20.01 14.47 -3.10
C LEU A 450 -21.48 14.63 -3.50
N TYR A 451 -22.31 13.68 -3.08
CA TYR A 451 -23.76 13.74 -3.25
C TYR A 451 -24.47 12.85 -2.23
N ALA A 452 -25.75 13.13 -1.97
CA ALA A 452 -26.55 12.33 -1.04
C ALA A 452 -26.85 10.96 -1.63
N GLY A 453 -26.84 9.91 -0.79
CA GLY A 453 -27.06 8.54 -1.25
C GLY A 453 -25.78 7.73 -1.44
N ALA A 454 -24.61 8.37 -1.52
CA ALA A 454 -23.31 7.75 -1.75
C ALA A 454 -22.76 6.98 -0.52
N MET A 455 -21.86 6.03 -0.76
CA MET A 455 -20.89 5.52 0.20
C MET A 455 -20.04 6.66 0.75
N PRO A 456 -19.57 6.58 2.00
CA PRO A 456 -18.68 7.59 2.56
C PRO A 456 -17.38 7.69 1.76
N ILE A 457 -16.95 8.92 1.45
CA ILE A 457 -15.61 9.17 0.94
C ILE A 457 -14.67 9.31 2.13
N ILE A 458 -13.53 8.60 2.09
CA ILE A 458 -12.54 8.60 3.16
C ILE A 458 -11.32 9.40 2.72
N PHE A 459 -10.92 10.38 3.51
CA PHE A 459 -9.65 11.11 3.31
C PHE A 459 -8.74 10.91 4.52
N ASN A 460 -7.53 10.39 4.28
CA ASN A 460 -6.52 10.13 5.30
C ASN A 460 -5.47 11.24 5.35
N ALA A 461 -5.31 11.86 6.52
CA ALA A 461 -4.29 12.86 6.79
C ALA A 461 -3.39 12.44 7.95
N THR A 462 -2.12 12.85 7.87
CA THR A 462 -1.11 12.57 8.89
C THR A 462 -1.09 13.70 9.91
N ILE A 463 -1.17 13.36 11.20
CA ILE A 463 -0.94 14.28 12.31
C ILE A 463 0.56 14.28 12.59
N LEU A 464 1.19 15.45 12.55
CA LEU A 464 2.59 15.65 12.89
C LEU A 464 2.65 16.30 14.27
N ASN A 465 3.32 15.68 15.25
CA ASN A 465 3.45 16.20 16.60
C ASN A 465 4.90 16.58 16.92
N GLY A 466 5.26 17.84 16.67
CA GLY A 466 6.58 18.35 17.00
C GLY A 466 6.76 18.73 18.48
N MET A 467 5.77 18.50 19.35
CA MET A 467 5.84 18.85 20.78
C MET A 467 6.55 17.82 21.65
N GLY A 468 6.53 16.54 21.26
CA GLY A 468 7.13 15.42 21.98
C GLY A 468 6.90 14.06 21.30
N VAL A 469 7.73 13.06 21.65
CA VAL A 469 7.70 11.71 21.04
C VAL A 469 6.32 11.07 21.13
N ILE A 470 5.66 11.25 22.27
CA ILE A 470 4.31 10.79 22.52
C ILE A 470 3.35 11.98 22.59
N GLY A 471 2.18 11.81 21.99
CA GLY A 471 1.08 12.74 22.08
C GLY A 471 -0.24 11.99 22.26
N TYR A 472 -1.26 12.72 22.68
CA TYR A 472 -2.60 12.20 22.86
C TYR A 472 -3.59 13.20 22.25
N VAL A 473 -4.58 12.66 21.57
CA VAL A 473 -5.69 13.48 21.06
C VAL A 473 -6.67 13.74 22.21
N GLU A 474 -6.91 15.01 22.53
CA GLU A 474 -7.87 15.43 23.53
C GLU A 474 -9.28 15.49 22.94
N GLY A 475 -10.17 14.62 23.42
CA GLY A 475 -11.55 14.55 22.95
C GLY A 475 -11.68 13.98 21.53
N GLN A 476 -12.85 14.21 20.92
CA GLN A 476 -13.11 13.83 19.53
C GLN A 476 -12.85 15.04 18.61
N PRO A 477 -12.32 14.82 17.39
CA PRO A 477 -12.24 15.87 16.38
C PRO A 477 -13.63 16.45 16.10
N THR A 478 -13.68 17.75 15.80
CA THR A 478 -14.95 18.45 15.59
C THR A 478 -14.99 19.17 14.25
N TRP A 479 -16.13 19.05 13.56
CA TRP A 479 -16.45 19.74 12.33
C TRP A 479 -17.11 21.09 12.64
N HIS A 480 -16.56 22.17 12.06
CA HIS A 480 -17.07 23.53 12.17
C HIS A 480 -17.49 24.02 10.77
N PRO A 481 -18.78 23.93 10.43
CA PRO A 481 -19.30 24.42 9.15
C PRO A 481 -19.13 25.94 9.04
N SER A 482 -18.78 26.43 7.85
CA SER A 482 -18.63 27.88 7.60
C SER A 482 -19.97 28.60 7.47
N ASP A 483 -21.01 27.92 6.98
CA ASP A 483 -22.35 28.45 6.74
C ASP A 483 -23.46 27.43 7.06
N GLU A 484 -24.72 27.80 6.80
CA GLU A 484 -25.86 26.90 7.03
C GLU A 484 -25.85 25.70 6.08
N GLU A 485 -25.42 25.88 4.83
CA GLU A 485 -25.38 24.84 3.79
C GLU A 485 -24.33 23.77 4.10
N ALA A 486 -23.22 24.13 4.73
CA ALA A 486 -22.19 23.24 5.22
C ALA A 486 -22.68 22.25 6.29
N ASN A 487 -23.85 22.48 6.90
CA ASN A 487 -24.50 21.49 7.77
C ASN A 487 -25.07 20.29 7.00
N LEU A 488 -25.16 20.34 5.67
CA LEU A 488 -25.54 19.20 4.84
C LEU A 488 -24.47 18.09 4.84
N LEU A 489 -23.23 18.44 5.20
CA LEU A 489 -22.15 17.48 5.36
C LEU A 489 -22.24 16.79 6.72
N SER A 490 -22.19 15.46 6.72
CA SER A 490 -22.01 14.62 7.89
C SER A 490 -20.60 14.03 7.84
N ILE A 491 -19.81 14.26 8.88
CA ILE A 491 -18.44 13.74 9.00
C ILE A 491 -18.34 12.84 10.23
N HIS A 492 -17.78 11.65 10.05
CA HIS A 492 -17.27 10.81 11.14
C HIS A 492 -15.75 10.73 11.08
N PHE A 493 -15.12 10.50 12.22
CA PHE A 493 -13.67 10.47 12.33
C PHE A 493 -13.19 9.14 12.89
N THR A 494 -12.17 8.57 12.26
CA THR A 494 -11.32 7.53 12.86
C THR A 494 -9.91 8.09 12.98
N TYR A 495 -9.30 7.98 14.15
CA TYR A 495 -8.03 8.67 14.42
C TYR A 495 -7.21 7.96 15.48
N SER A 496 -5.90 8.22 15.48
CA SER A 496 -4.99 7.72 16.51
C SER A 496 -5.28 8.41 17.85
N LYS A 497 -5.73 7.65 18.86
CA LYS A 497 -5.85 8.18 20.24
C LYS A 497 -4.50 8.54 20.85
N VAL A 498 -3.49 7.74 20.51
CA VAL A 498 -2.09 7.93 20.90
C VAL A 498 -1.28 8.20 19.63
N ILE A 499 -0.50 9.27 19.66
CA ILE A 499 0.45 9.65 18.62
C ILE A 499 1.81 9.11 19.04
N TRP A 500 2.36 8.20 18.25
CA TRP A 500 3.66 7.57 18.52
C TRP A 500 4.21 6.85 17.27
N PRO A 501 5.52 6.99 16.99
CA PRO A 501 6.44 7.99 17.51
C PRO A 501 6.30 9.30 16.72
N TRP A 502 5.95 10.43 17.34
CA TRP A 502 5.80 11.75 16.67
C TRP A 502 4.64 11.90 15.67
N THR A 503 4.16 10.84 15.01
CA THR A 503 3.04 10.94 14.08
C THR A 503 1.84 10.07 14.48
N GLY A 504 0.69 10.45 13.92
CA GLY A 504 -0.56 9.71 14.02
C GLY A 504 -1.40 9.98 12.76
N TYR A 505 -2.63 9.49 12.73
CA TYR A 505 -3.53 9.70 11.61
C TYR A 505 -4.89 10.25 12.04
N ILE A 506 -5.54 10.94 11.12
CA ILE A 506 -6.96 11.26 11.15
C ILE A 506 -7.57 10.93 9.79
N ALA A 507 -8.59 10.07 9.80
CA ALA A 507 -9.40 9.75 8.63
C ALA A 507 -10.75 10.44 8.75
N LEU A 508 -11.15 11.13 7.68
CA LEU A 508 -12.43 11.82 7.56
C LEU A 508 -13.35 10.95 6.71
N HIS A 509 -14.41 10.44 7.31
CA HIS A 509 -15.47 9.72 6.61
C HIS A 509 -16.57 10.74 6.31
N MET A 510 -16.73 11.10 5.04
CA MET A 510 -17.57 12.20 4.60
C MET A 510 -18.79 11.70 3.82
N GLN A 511 -19.98 12.16 4.22
CA GLN A 511 -21.24 11.83 3.54
C GLN A 511 -22.16 13.07 3.50
N ILE A 512 -22.88 13.26 2.40
CA ILE A 512 -23.94 14.26 2.32
C ILE A 512 -25.24 13.66 2.82
N LYS A 513 -25.90 14.38 3.74
CA LYS A 513 -27.18 13.95 4.30
C LYS A 513 -28.26 13.95 3.22
N GLU A 514 -29.31 13.16 3.42
CA GLU A 514 -30.42 13.00 2.44
C GLU A 514 -31.14 14.32 2.14
N GLU A 515 -31.15 15.30 3.07
CA GLU A 515 -31.70 16.64 2.81
C GLU A 515 -30.93 17.39 1.71
N GLY A 516 -29.67 17.04 1.48
CA GLY A 516 -28.80 17.61 0.46
C GLY A 516 -28.96 16.98 -0.93
N ALA A 517 -29.93 16.09 -1.16
CA ALA A 517 -30.07 15.36 -2.43
C ALA A 517 -30.26 16.23 -3.68
N GLN A 518 -30.78 17.45 -3.52
CA GLN A 518 -30.96 18.42 -4.61
C GLN A 518 -29.97 19.59 -4.55
N PHE A 519 -29.08 19.59 -3.55
CA PHE A 519 -28.12 20.67 -3.38
C PHE A 519 -27.02 20.61 -4.45
N SER A 520 -26.59 21.78 -4.90
CA SER A 520 -25.49 21.94 -5.85
C SER A 520 -24.70 23.17 -5.46
N GLY A 521 -23.44 22.99 -5.10
CA GLY A 521 -22.62 24.08 -4.59
C GLY A 521 -21.31 23.60 -3.98
N GLU A 522 -20.64 24.52 -3.29
CA GLU A 522 -19.43 24.25 -2.54
C GLU A 522 -19.76 24.30 -1.05
N ILE A 523 -19.20 23.37 -0.27
CA ILE A 523 -19.30 23.34 1.18
C ILE A 523 -17.91 23.62 1.74
N GLU A 524 -17.81 24.61 2.62
CA GLU A 524 -16.58 25.00 3.28
C GLU A 524 -16.67 24.87 4.80
N GLY A 525 -15.54 24.61 5.45
CA GLY A 525 -15.43 24.63 6.90
C GLY A 525 -14.14 24.00 7.41
N ASN A 526 -14.05 23.85 8.72
CA ASN A 526 -12.82 23.47 9.39
C ASN A 526 -13.03 22.24 10.29
N VAL A 527 -12.14 21.27 10.19
CA VAL A 527 -12.00 20.20 11.19
C VAL A 527 -10.93 20.60 12.19
N THR A 528 -11.26 20.59 13.47
CA THR A 528 -10.32 20.94 14.55
C THR A 528 -10.02 19.73 15.43
N LEU A 529 -8.75 19.62 15.82
CA LEU A 529 -8.22 18.55 16.66
C LEU A 529 -7.30 19.18 17.70
N THR A 530 -7.43 18.80 18.98
CA THR A 530 -6.48 19.23 20.01
C THR A 530 -5.58 18.08 20.38
N VAL A 531 -4.27 18.29 20.30
CA VAL A 531 -3.24 17.33 20.71
C VAL A 531 -2.56 17.87 21.94
N TYR A 532 -2.32 17.02 22.93
CA TYR A 532 -1.44 17.33 24.04
C TYR A 532 -0.28 16.34 24.15
N SER A 533 0.88 16.85 24.57
CA SER A 533 2.06 16.06 24.88
C SER A 533 2.48 16.27 26.34
N PRO A 534 3.10 15.26 26.97
CA PRO A 534 3.73 15.42 28.27
C PRO A 534 4.72 16.60 28.29
N PRO A 535 4.96 17.21 29.47
CA PRO A 535 5.95 18.27 29.60
C PRO A 535 7.32 17.80 29.12
N SER A 536 8.06 18.69 28.47
CA SER A 536 9.46 18.41 28.15
C SER A 536 10.35 18.49 29.40
N ARG A 537 11.61 18.08 29.28
CA ARG A 537 12.56 18.04 30.39
C ARG A 537 12.77 19.45 30.97
N GLY A 538 12.31 19.66 32.21
CA GLY A 538 12.40 20.96 32.90
C GLY A 538 11.11 21.77 32.88
N GLU A 539 10.08 21.34 32.14
CA GLU A 539 8.74 21.91 32.16
C GLU A 539 7.83 21.16 33.15
N LYS A 540 6.82 21.84 33.68
CA LYS A 540 5.81 21.23 34.57
C LYS A 540 4.44 21.06 33.91
N ASN A 541 4.13 21.88 32.92
CA ASN A 541 2.83 21.90 32.25
C ASN A 541 2.88 21.09 30.97
N ARG A 542 1.77 20.39 30.67
CA ARG A 542 1.58 19.74 29.37
C ARG A 542 1.61 20.76 28.24
N ARG A 543 2.17 20.38 27.09
CA ARG A 543 2.13 21.17 25.85
C ARG A 543 0.84 20.82 25.11
N ILE A 544 0.15 21.83 24.60
CA ILE A 544 -1.14 21.66 23.92
C ILE A 544 -1.10 22.45 22.62
N SER A 545 -1.54 21.83 21.54
CA SER A 545 -1.65 22.46 20.21
C SER A 545 -2.97 22.05 19.58
N THR A 546 -3.70 23.03 19.04
CA THR A 546 -4.90 22.77 18.26
C THR A 546 -4.57 22.87 16.78
N CYS A 547 -4.81 21.79 16.04
CA CYS A 547 -4.61 21.70 14.60
C CYS A 547 -5.94 21.99 13.88
N VAL A 548 -5.84 22.56 12.68
CA VAL A 548 -6.99 22.83 11.82
C VAL A 548 -6.73 22.22 10.45
N LEU A 549 -7.68 21.44 9.96
CA LEU A 549 -7.75 20.94 8.59
C LEU A 549 -8.89 21.67 7.87
N GLN A 550 -8.58 22.39 6.80
CA GLN A 550 -9.57 23.13 6.03
C GLN A 550 -10.18 22.24 4.95
N LEU A 551 -11.51 22.25 4.83
CA LEU A 551 -12.25 21.51 3.81
C LEU A 551 -12.95 22.50 2.89
N LYS A 552 -12.77 22.31 1.58
CA LYS A 552 -13.53 22.96 0.52
C LYS A 552 -13.99 21.88 -0.45
N LEU A 553 -15.25 21.49 -0.33
CA LEU A 553 -15.80 20.28 -0.96
C LEU A 553 -16.83 20.67 -2.02
N LYS A 554 -16.84 19.95 -3.14
CA LYS A 554 -17.83 20.13 -4.20
C LYS A 554 -18.98 19.15 -4.03
N VAL A 555 -20.21 19.67 -3.98
CA VAL A 555 -21.44 18.87 -3.86
C VAL A 555 -22.31 19.05 -5.10
N VAL A 556 -22.88 17.95 -5.59
CA VAL A 556 -23.81 17.93 -6.72
C VAL A 556 -25.11 17.22 -6.34
N PRO A 557 -26.21 17.48 -7.07
CA PRO A 557 -27.45 16.74 -6.87
C PRO A 557 -27.23 15.25 -7.10
N THR A 558 -27.96 14.41 -6.38
CA THR A 558 -27.85 12.95 -6.47
C THR A 558 -27.96 12.50 -7.93
N PRO A 559 -26.90 11.91 -8.51
CA PRO A 559 -26.91 11.48 -9.90
C PRO A 559 -27.97 10.40 -10.15
N PRO A 560 -28.46 10.25 -11.39
CA PRO A 560 -29.33 9.16 -11.76
C PRO A 560 -28.69 7.81 -11.42
N ARG A 561 -29.51 6.87 -10.92
CA ARG A 561 -29.08 5.50 -10.56
C ARG A 561 -28.23 4.84 -11.66
N SER A 562 -28.62 5.00 -12.93
CA SER A 562 -27.91 4.42 -14.08
C SER A 562 -26.51 4.98 -14.35
N LYS A 563 -26.11 6.05 -13.65
CA LYS A 563 -24.77 6.63 -13.71
C LYS A 563 -23.93 6.32 -12.47
N ARG A 564 -24.46 5.59 -11.49
CA ARG A 564 -23.78 5.26 -10.24
C ARG A 564 -23.30 3.82 -10.27
N ILE A 565 -21.98 3.66 -10.17
CA ILE A 565 -21.26 2.39 -10.19
C ILE A 565 -20.66 2.19 -8.80
N LEU A 566 -20.83 1.01 -8.25
CA LEU A 566 -20.18 0.58 -7.02
C LEU A 566 -19.09 -0.42 -7.37
N TRP A 567 -17.85 -0.13 -6.99
CA TRP A 567 -16.69 -1.01 -7.11
C TRP A 567 -16.51 -1.80 -5.82
N ASP A 568 -16.37 -3.12 -5.94
CA ASP A 568 -16.07 -3.97 -4.81
C ASP A 568 -14.56 -3.96 -4.52
N GLN A 569 -14.18 -3.41 -3.37
CA GLN A 569 -12.79 -3.39 -2.88
C GLN A 569 -12.57 -4.40 -1.75
N PHE A 570 -13.64 -4.79 -1.05
CA PHE A 570 -13.57 -5.59 0.17
C PHE A 570 -13.04 -7.00 -0.09
N HIS A 571 -13.30 -7.53 -1.28
CA HIS A 571 -12.87 -8.87 -1.70
C HIS A 571 -11.54 -8.89 -2.47
N ASN A 572 -10.80 -7.78 -2.48
CA ASN A 572 -9.39 -7.78 -2.87
C ASN A 572 -8.52 -8.12 -1.65
N ILE A 573 -7.59 -9.04 -1.83
CA ILE A 573 -6.60 -9.37 -0.82
C ILE A 573 -5.56 -8.25 -0.86
N LYS A 574 -5.39 -7.55 0.28
CA LYS A 574 -4.25 -6.63 0.46
C LYS A 574 -2.98 -7.39 0.14
N TYR A 575 -1.95 -6.76 -0.41
CA TYR A 575 -0.63 -7.35 -0.71
C TYR A 575 0.44 -6.85 0.25
N PRO A 576 1.32 -7.66 0.89
CA PRO A 576 1.67 -9.05 0.57
C PRO A 576 1.40 -10.11 1.67
N PRO A 577 0.29 -10.07 2.43
CA PRO A 577 -0.03 -11.10 3.41
C PRO A 577 0.04 -12.52 2.81
N GLY A 578 -0.11 -12.73 1.50
CA GLY A 578 0.28 -13.96 0.81
C GLY A 578 0.77 -13.72 -0.63
N TYR A 579 1.36 -14.75 -1.27
CA TYR A 579 1.73 -14.69 -2.70
C TYR A 579 0.46 -14.83 -3.54
N ILE A 580 0.02 -13.72 -4.14
CA ILE A 580 -0.97 -13.70 -5.21
C ILE A 580 -0.26 -13.36 -6.52
N PRO A 581 -0.41 -14.20 -7.55
CA PRO A 581 0.28 -14.03 -8.82
C PRO A 581 -0.44 -12.99 -9.68
N ARG A 582 0.31 -12.35 -10.59
CA ARG A 582 -0.21 -11.40 -11.58
C ARG A 582 -1.38 -11.94 -12.41
N ASP A 583 -2.23 -11.02 -12.86
CA ASP A 583 -3.27 -11.22 -13.87
C ASP A 583 -2.70 -11.81 -15.16
N SER A 584 -1.66 -11.18 -15.71
CA SER A 584 -1.04 -11.60 -16.97
C SER A 584 0.19 -12.47 -16.74
N LEU A 585 0.07 -13.75 -17.07
CA LEU A 585 1.17 -14.72 -17.02
C LEU A 585 2.28 -14.50 -18.06
N ASP A 586 2.07 -13.58 -19.01
CA ASP A 586 3.10 -13.13 -19.94
C ASP A 586 4.21 -12.32 -19.22
N VAL A 587 3.91 -11.75 -18.04
CA VAL A 587 4.86 -10.98 -17.23
C VAL A 587 5.70 -11.93 -16.38
N ARG A 588 6.99 -12.08 -16.71
CA ARG A 588 7.90 -13.04 -16.04
C ARG A 588 8.92 -12.41 -15.11
N ASN A 589 9.12 -11.10 -15.21
CA ASN A 589 10.14 -10.39 -14.45
C ASN A 589 9.62 -9.89 -13.09
N ASP A 590 8.29 -9.85 -12.92
CA ASP A 590 7.61 -9.44 -11.70
C ASP A 590 6.35 -10.29 -11.56
N ILE A 591 6.38 -11.26 -10.64
CA ILE A 591 5.34 -12.29 -10.50
C ILE A 591 4.29 -11.95 -9.44
N LEU A 592 4.51 -10.93 -8.62
CA LEU A 592 3.63 -10.55 -7.50
C LEU A 592 2.75 -9.37 -7.90
N ASP A 593 1.47 -9.36 -7.49
CA ASP A 593 0.60 -8.18 -7.69
C ASP A 593 0.61 -7.15 -6.55
N TRP A 594 1.79 -6.63 -6.24
CA TRP A 594 1.98 -5.59 -5.24
C TRP A 594 1.34 -4.21 -5.53
N HIS A 595 0.55 -4.02 -6.59
CA HIS A 595 -0.05 -2.72 -6.91
C HIS A 595 -1.36 -2.41 -6.17
N GLY A 596 -1.87 -3.40 -5.43
CA GLY A 596 -2.89 -3.23 -4.41
C GLY A 596 -4.32 -3.02 -4.94
N ASP A 597 -4.59 -3.41 -6.18
CA ASP A 597 -5.92 -3.59 -6.80
C ASP A 597 -6.98 -2.62 -6.31
N HIS A 598 -6.70 -1.34 -6.56
CA HIS A 598 -7.56 -0.24 -6.16
C HIS A 598 -7.85 0.68 -7.35
N LEU A 599 -9.06 1.25 -7.35
CA LEU A 599 -9.52 2.26 -8.32
C LEU A 599 -8.56 3.44 -8.55
N HIS A 600 -7.64 3.69 -7.62
CA HIS A 600 -6.74 4.83 -7.62
C HIS A 600 -5.26 4.41 -7.67
N THR A 601 -4.98 3.12 -7.80
CA THR A 601 -3.63 2.59 -8.04
C THR A 601 -3.55 2.07 -9.48
N ASN A 602 -3.58 0.77 -9.69
CA ASN A 602 -3.47 0.10 -10.97
C ASN A 602 -4.72 0.30 -11.87
N PHE A 603 -5.89 0.58 -11.29
CA PHE A 603 -7.12 0.89 -12.06
C PHE A 603 -7.41 2.39 -12.26
N HIS A 604 -6.47 3.30 -11.95
CA HIS A 604 -6.70 4.75 -12.00
C HIS A 604 -7.09 5.30 -13.39
N ILE A 605 -6.57 4.72 -14.48
CA ILE A 605 -6.96 5.13 -15.85
C ILE A 605 -8.42 4.77 -16.11
N MET A 606 -8.85 3.56 -15.71
CA MET A 606 -10.24 3.14 -15.80
C MET A 606 -11.16 4.12 -15.04
N PHE A 607 -10.81 4.46 -13.79
CA PHE A 607 -11.54 5.44 -13.00
C PHE A 607 -11.68 6.78 -13.74
N ASN A 608 -10.57 7.32 -14.25
CA ASN A 608 -10.58 8.59 -14.96
C ASN A 608 -11.47 8.54 -16.21
N MET A 609 -11.43 7.45 -16.97
CA MET A 609 -12.26 7.26 -18.16
C MET A 609 -13.75 7.12 -17.85
N LEU A 610 -14.10 6.41 -16.77
CA LEU A 610 -15.49 6.31 -16.31
C LEU A 610 -16.03 7.68 -15.87
N ARG A 611 -15.19 8.47 -15.17
CA ARG A 611 -15.52 9.86 -14.80
C ARG A 611 -15.71 10.75 -16.03
N ASP A 612 -14.86 10.62 -17.05
CA ASP A 612 -15.02 11.37 -18.33
C ASP A 612 -16.28 10.95 -19.11
N ALA A 613 -16.71 9.69 -18.97
CA ALA A 613 -17.99 9.20 -19.52
C ALA A 613 -19.22 9.59 -18.67
N GLY A 614 -19.01 10.32 -17.57
CA GLY A 614 -20.08 10.84 -16.70
C GLY A 614 -20.63 9.84 -15.69
N TYR A 615 -19.94 8.73 -15.44
CA TYR A 615 -20.28 7.79 -14.36
C TYR A 615 -19.63 8.19 -13.05
N TYR A 616 -20.33 8.02 -11.93
CA TYR A 616 -19.84 8.18 -10.57
C TYR A 616 -19.45 6.80 -10.03
N VAL A 617 -18.21 6.67 -9.58
CA VAL A 617 -17.62 5.38 -9.22
C VAL A 617 -17.24 5.42 -7.75
N GLU A 618 -17.96 4.64 -6.94
CA GLU A 618 -17.82 4.63 -5.49
C GLU A 618 -17.12 3.33 -5.05
N THR A 619 -16.28 3.39 -4.01
CA THR A 619 -15.56 2.23 -3.47
C THR A 619 -16.36 1.59 -2.33
N LEU A 620 -16.53 0.27 -2.38
CA LEU A 620 -17.13 -0.53 -1.32
C LEU A 620 -16.04 -1.31 -0.56
N GLY A 621 -15.60 -0.78 0.59
CA GLY A 621 -14.62 -1.45 1.48
C GLY A 621 -15.23 -2.41 2.52
N SER A 622 -16.54 -2.66 2.43
CA SER A 622 -17.32 -3.47 3.37
C SER A 622 -18.07 -4.60 2.64
N PRO A 623 -18.55 -5.66 3.35
CA PRO A 623 -19.35 -6.72 2.74
C PRO A 623 -20.52 -6.21 1.89
N LEU A 624 -20.95 -6.99 0.89
CA LEU A 624 -22.08 -6.67 0.00
C LEU A 624 -23.40 -6.44 0.76
N THR A 625 -23.49 -6.89 2.02
CA THR A 625 -24.61 -6.60 2.93
C THR A 625 -24.74 -5.14 3.35
N CYS A 626 -23.66 -4.36 3.21
CA CYS A 626 -23.52 -3.02 3.77
C CYS A 626 -23.93 -1.86 2.84
N PHE A 627 -24.47 -2.15 1.65
CA PHE A 627 -25.01 -1.13 0.74
C PHE A 627 -26.46 -1.43 0.32
N ASP A 628 -27.19 -0.36 -0.06
CA ASP A 628 -28.55 -0.45 -0.62
C ASP A 628 -28.50 -0.46 -2.15
N ALA A 629 -28.84 -1.60 -2.77
CA ALA A 629 -28.79 -1.78 -4.22
C ALA A 629 -29.73 -0.87 -5.02
N ARG A 630 -30.73 -0.26 -4.36
CA ARG A 630 -31.63 0.70 -5.01
C ARG A 630 -30.93 2.01 -5.39
N GLN A 631 -29.77 2.29 -4.78
CA GLN A 631 -28.98 3.50 -5.04
C GLN A 631 -28.07 3.37 -6.27
N TYR A 632 -27.75 2.15 -6.70
CA TYR A 632 -26.72 1.87 -7.71
C TYR A 632 -27.29 1.22 -8.96
N GLY A 633 -26.74 1.60 -10.11
CA GLY A 633 -27.07 0.99 -11.40
C GLY A 633 -26.29 -0.30 -11.65
N THR A 634 -25.02 -0.35 -11.23
CA THR A 634 -24.18 -1.53 -11.40
C THR A 634 -23.22 -1.72 -10.23
N LEU A 635 -23.10 -2.96 -9.76
CA LEU A 635 -21.98 -3.46 -8.96
C LEU A 635 -20.93 -4.03 -9.91
N LEU A 636 -19.70 -3.51 -9.82
CA LEU A 636 -18.56 -3.85 -10.65
C LEU A 636 -17.59 -4.68 -9.80
N LEU A 637 -17.39 -5.93 -10.21
CA LEU A 637 -16.49 -6.90 -9.61
C LEU A 637 -15.33 -7.12 -10.58
N VAL A 638 -14.12 -6.77 -10.18
CA VAL A 638 -12.92 -6.86 -11.03
C VAL A 638 -11.81 -7.41 -10.18
N ASP A 639 -11.20 -8.49 -10.65
CA ASP A 639 -10.00 -9.06 -10.06
C ASP A 639 -10.12 -9.37 -8.55
N LEU A 640 -11.13 -10.16 -8.19
CA LEU A 640 -11.44 -10.45 -6.78
C LEU A 640 -10.81 -11.78 -6.35
N GLU A 641 -10.05 -11.75 -5.25
CA GLU A 641 -9.30 -12.89 -4.75
C GLU A 641 -9.88 -13.51 -3.47
N ASP A 642 -10.80 -12.83 -2.77
CA ASP A 642 -11.34 -13.32 -1.50
C ASP A 642 -12.64 -14.16 -1.64
N GLU A 643 -13.04 -14.79 -0.54
CA GLU A 643 -14.28 -15.56 -0.36
C GLU A 643 -15.49 -14.66 -0.08
N TYR A 644 -16.71 -15.19 -0.22
CA TYR A 644 -17.96 -14.49 0.10
C TYR A 644 -18.70 -15.13 1.27
N PHE A 645 -19.33 -14.32 2.13
CA PHE A 645 -20.27 -14.82 3.12
C PHE A 645 -21.54 -15.36 2.44
N LYS A 646 -22.19 -16.34 3.05
CA LYS A 646 -23.44 -16.92 2.52
C LYS A 646 -24.53 -15.85 2.41
N GLU A 647 -24.60 -14.96 3.39
CA GLU A 647 -25.53 -13.84 3.44
C GLU A 647 -25.31 -12.84 2.31
N GLU A 648 -24.08 -12.70 1.79
CA GLU A 648 -23.78 -11.85 0.64
C GLU A 648 -24.29 -12.46 -0.65
N ILE A 649 -24.10 -13.76 -0.85
CA ILE A 649 -24.59 -14.49 -2.02
C ILE A 649 -26.12 -14.40 -2.08
N GLU A 650 -26.80 -14.62 -0.94
CA GLU A 650 -28.25 -14.50 -0.83
C GLU A 650 -28.73 -13.07 -1.12
N LYS A 651 -28.10 -12.06 -0.51
CA LYS A 651 -28.48 -10.66 -0.75
C LYS A 651 -28.23 -10.23 -2.19
N LEU A 652 -27.07 -10.56 -2.77
CA LEU A 652 -26.74 -10.18 -4.15
C LEU A 652 -27.75 -10.78 -5.12
N ARG A 653 -28.14 -12.06 -4.91
CA ARG A 653 -29.21 -12.71 -5.67
C ARG A 653 -30.50 -11.89 -5.62
N ASP A 654 -30.94 -11.51 -4.43
CA ASP A 654 -32.18 -10.75 -4.25
C ASP A 654 -32.07 -9.33 -4.83
N ASP A 655 -30.92 -8.68 -4.69
CA ASP A 655 -30.69 -7.34 -5.25
C ASP A 655 -30.73 -7.35 -6.78
N VAL A 656 -30.10 -8.33 -7.42
CA VAL A 656 -30.15 -8.48 -8.89
C VAL A 656 -31.56 -8.84 -9.33
N MET A 657 -32.18 -9.86 -8.73
CA MET A 657 -33.46 -10.39 -9.19
C MET A 657 -34.64 -9.43 -8.94
N THR A 658 -34.62 -8.73 -7.81
CA THR A 658 -35.80 -7.98 -7.30
C THR A 658 -35.63 -6.47 -7.32
N THR A 659 -34.41 -5.94 -7.13
CA THR A 659 -34.18 -4.49 -7.12
C THR A 659 -33.66 -3.97 -8.46
N GLY A 660 -33.35 -4.89 -9.38
CA GLY A 660 -32.86 -4.59 -10.71
C GLY A 660 -31.41 -4.09 -10.75
N LEU A 661 -30.59 -4.49 -9.78
CA LEU A 661 -29.15 -4.20 -9.76
C LEU A 661 -28.48 -4.84 -10.99
N GLY A 662 -27.63 -4.07 -11.66
CA GLY A 662 -26.72 -4.59 -12.68
C GLY A 662 -25.48 -5.22 -12.03
N LEU A 663 -24.99 -6.32 -12.58
CA LEU A 663 -23.75 -6.97 -12.14
C LEU A 663 -22.78 -7.05 -13.34
N ALA A 664 -21.59 -6.51 -13.19
CA ALA A 664 -20.51 -6.62 -14.18
C ALA A 664 -19.31 -7.30 -13.52
N VAL A 665 -18.90 -8.45 -14.05
CA VAL A 665 -17.80 -9.26 -13.51
C VAL A 665 -16.69 -9.36 -14.55
N PHE A 666 -15.49 -8.95 -14.16
CA PHE A 666 -14.23 -9.18 -14.87
C PHE A 666 -13.41 -10.11 -13.97
N SER A 667 -13.16 -11.33 -14.44
CA SER A 667 -12.38 -12.33 -13.70
C SER A 667 -10.99 -12.49 -14.31
N GLU A 668 -10.22 -13.44 -13.79
CA GLU A 668 -8.89 -13.82 -14.29
C GLU A 668 -8.71 -15.34 -14.38
N TRP A 669 -7.52 -15.79 -14.76
CA TRP A 669 -7.19 -17.21 -14.70
C TRP A 669 -7.24 -17.79 -13.29
N TYR A 670 -7.55 -19.08 -13.24
CA TYR A 670 -7.35 -19.92 -12.06
C TYR A 670 -7.02 -21.34 -12.51
N ASN A 671 -5.80 -21.81 -12.24
CA ASN A 671 -5.37 -23.16 -12.58
C ASN A 671 -4.40 -23.71 -11.52
N VAL A 672 -4.80 -24.80 -10.87
CA VAL A 672 -4.05 -25.35 -9.71
C VAL A 672 -2.66 -25.86 -10.11
N GLU A 673 -2.55 -26.54 -11.26
CA GLU A 673 -1.25 -27.05 -11.71
C GLU A 673 -0.27 -25.92 -12.05
N THR A 674 -0.76 -24.84 -12.66
CA THR A 674 0.04 -23.67 -12.98
C THR A 674 0.51 -22.97 -11.71
N MET A 675 -0.38 -22.75 -10.73
CA MET A 675 -0.01 -22.19 -9.42
C MET A 675 1.09 -23.00 -8.72
N VAL A 676 0.98 -24.33 -8.70
CA VAL A 676 1.99 -25.20 -8.08
C VAL A 676 3.33 -25.11 -8.81
N LYS A 677 3.33 -24.94 -10.15
CA LYS A 677 4.54 -24.75 -10.96
C LYS A 677 5.17 -23.36 -10.76
N MET A 678 4.41 -22.35 -10.34
CA MET A 678 4.87 -20.98 -10.07
C MET A 678 5.49 -20.80 -8.67
N ARG A 679 5.58 -21.88 -7.88
CA ARG A 679 6.29 -21.83 -6.60
C ARG A 679 7.74 -21.42 -6.81
N PHE A 680 8.24 -20.52 -5.98
CA PHE A 680 9.65 -20.13 -5.98
C PHE A 680 10.20 -20.21 -4.56
N PHE A 681 11.51 -20.44 -4.47
CA PHE A 681 12.22 -20.32 -3.21
C PHE A 681 12.61 -18.86 -3.06
N ASP A 682 12.10 -18.20 -2.03
CA ASP A 682 12.53 -16.85 -1.72
C ASP A 682 13.82 -16.94 -0.90
N ASP A 683 14.93 -16.51 -1.51
CA ASP A 683 16.23 -16.44 -0.85
C ASP A 683 16.19 -15.51 0.38
N ASN A 684 15.23 -14.58 0.42
CA ASN A 684 15.07 -13.63 1.52
C ASN A 684 14.45 -14.29 2.75
N THR A 685 13.27 -14.91 2.62
CA THR A 685 12.61 -15.61 3.74
C THR A 685 13.09 -17.05 3.92
N ARG A 686 14.00 -17.53 3.05
CA ARG A 686 14.48 -18.92 2.98
C ARG A 686 13.34 -19.93 3.01
N SER A 687 12.23 -19.60 2.36
CA SER A 687 11.04 -20.43 2.35
C SER A 687 10.47 -20.56 0.96
N TRP A 688 9.76 -21.66 0.73
CA TRP A 688 9.04 -21.88 -0.52
C TRP A 688 7.74 -21.08 -0.49
N TRP A 689 7.65 -20.07 -1.36
CA TRP A 689 6.42 -19.35 -1.59
C TRP A 689 5.62 -20.04 -2.68
N THR A 690 4.33 -20.26 -2.40
CA THR A 690 3.40 -20.85 -3.37
C THR A 690 2.15 -19.97 -3.46
N PRO A 691 1.62 -19.72 -4.67
CA PRO A 691 0.43 -18.89 -4.85
C PRO A 691 -0.74 -19.33 -3.98
N VAL A 692 -1.40 -18.41 -3.29
CA VAL A 692 -2.56 -18.69 -2.43
C VAL A 692 -3.82 -18.90 -3.28
N THR A 693 -3.99 -18.11 -4.34
CA THR A 693 -5.01 -18.26 -5.38
C THR A 693 -4.41 -17.94 -6.77
N GLY A 694 -5.20 -18.07 -7.85
CA GLY A 694 -4.83 -17.61 -9.19
C GLY A 694 -4.90 -16.08 -9.29
N GLY A 695 -4.96 -15.53 -10.51
CA GLY A 695 -5.21 -14.09 -10.68
C GLY A 695 -6.50 -13.65 -9.98
N ALA A 696 -7.57 -14.45 -10.11
CA ALA A 696 -8.80 -14.29 -9.31
C ALA A 696 -9.18 -15.59 -8.60
N ASN A 697 -9.98 -15.49 -7.53
CA ASN A 697 -10.56 -16.66 -6.86
C ASN A 697 -11.82 -17.13 -7.58
N ILE A 698 -11.60 -17.81 -8.72
CA ILE A 698 -12.68 -18.34 -9.56
C ILE A 698 -13.64 -19.29 -8.82
N PRO A 699 -13.19 -20.20 -7.93
CA PRO A 699 -14.11 -20.98 -7.11
C PRO A 699 -15.07 -20.14 -6.29
N ALA A 700 -14.60 -19.07 -5.63
CA ALA A 700 -15.45 -18.15 -4.87
C ALA A 700 -16.41 -17.36 -5.78
N LEU A 701 -15.94 -16.85 -6.91
CA LEU A 701 -16.78 -16.20 -7.92
C LEU A 701 -17.85 -17.15 -8.49
N ASN A 702 -17.53 -18.42 -8.68
CA ASN A 702 -18.48 -19.43 -9.12
C ASN A 702 -19.56 -19.70 -8.06
N ASP A 703 -19.22 -19.69 -6.77
CA ASP A 703 -20.21 -19.80 -5.69
C ASP A 703 -21.15 -18.58 -5.66
N LEU A 704 -20.61 -17.38 -5.89
CA LEU A 704 -21.39 -16.14 -6.01
C LEU A 704 -22.34 -16.15 -7.22
N LEU A 705 -21.89 -16.68 -8.35
CA LEU A 705 -22.63 -16.70 -9.62
C LEU A 705 -23.55 -17.91 -9.80
N ALA A 706 -23.39 -18.95 -8.97
CA ALA A 706 -24.19 -20.18 -9.02
C ALA A 706 -25.71 -19.95 -9.00
N PRO A 707 -26.29 -19.01 -8.21
CA PRO A 707 -27.72 -18.72 -8.23
C PRO A 707 -28.26 -18.26 -9.60
N PHE A 708 -27.39 -17.79 -10.49
CA PHE A 708 -27.73 -17.33 -11.84
C PHE A 708 -27.43 -18.38 -12.93
N GLY A 709 -26.87 -19.54 -12.56
CA GLY A 709 -26.49 -20.60 -13.49
C GLY A 709 -25.28 -20.27 -14.36
N ILE A 710 -24.40 -19.39 -13.88
CA ILE A 710 -23.16 -18.98 -14.55
C ILE A 710 -21.96 -19.59 -13.82
N ALA A 711 -20.96 -20.08 -14.56
CA ALA A 711 -19.68 -20.49 -14.00
C ALA A 711 -18.54 -20.38 -15.01
N PHE A 712 -17.37 -20.00 -14.51
CA PHE A 712 -16.08 -20.01 -15.20
C PHE A 712 -15.33 -21.34 -15.02
N GLY A 713 -14.46 -21.66 -15.98
CA GLY A 713 -13.61 -22.84 -16.00
C GLY A 713 -12.23 -22.60 -15.40
N ASP A 714 -11.30 -23.51 -15.72
CA ASP A 714 -9.92 -23.54 -15.22
C ASP A 714 -8.85 -23.42 -16.34
N LYS A 715 -9.30 -23.08 -17.55
CA LYS A 715 -8.42 -22.88 -18.71
C LYS A 715 -7.72 -21.53 -18.63
N ILE A 716 -6.54 -21.46 -19.23
CA ILE A 716 -5.77 -20.21 -19.34
C ILE A 716 -5.71 -19.86 -20.81
N LEU A 717 -6.51 -18.88 -21.23
CA LEU A 717 -6.65 -18.53 -22.63
C LEU A 717 -5.79 -17.33 -23.00
N ASN A 718 -5.19 -17.40 -24.18
CA ASN A 718 -4.34 -16.36 -24.75
C ASN A 718 -4.71 -16.10 -26.21
N GLY A 719 -4.85 -14.83 -26.59
CA GLY A 719 -4.89 -14.40 -28.00
C GLY A 719 -5.67 -13.12 -28.26
N ASP A 720 -5.68 -12.69 -29.52
CA ASP A 720 -6.39 -11.49 -29.94
C ASP A 720 -7.78 -11.84 -30.46
N PHE A 721 -8.76 -11.00 -30.13
CA PHE A 721 -10.11 -11.08 -30.68
C PHE A 721 -10.57 -9.71 -31.16
N SER A 722 -11.62 -9.70 -31.99
CA SER A 722 -12.23 -8.47 -32.46
C SER A 722 -13.74 -8.61 -32.52
N ILE A 723 -14.43 -7.55 -32.08
CA ILE A 723 -15.87 -7.42 -32.20
C ILE A 723 -16.15 -6.14 -32.98
N ASP A 724 -16.70 -6.28 -34.18
CA ASP A 724 -17.07 -5.17 -35.08
C ASP A 724 -15.94 -4.16 -35.37
N GLY A 725 -14.70 -4.65 -35.52
CA GLY A 725 -13.53 -3.85 -35.89
C GLY A 725 -12.76 -3.26 -34.71
N GLU A 726 -13.31 -3.29 -33.50
CA GLU A 726 -12.56 -3.03 -32.26
C GLU A 726 -11.73 -4.27 -31.93
N GLN A 727 -10.41 -4.10 -31.76
CA GLN A 727 -9.50 -5.20 -31.42
C GLN A 727 -9.18 -5.16 -29.93
N SER A 728 -9.10 -6.33 -29.30
CA SER A 728 -8.70 -6.48 -27.91
C SER A 728 -7.92 -7.76 -27.73
N ARG A 729 -6.97 -7.75 -26.80
CA ARG A 729 -6.17 -8.92 -26.44
C ARG A 729 -6.76 -9.56 -25.19
N TYR A 730 -6.90 -10.88 -25.24
CA TYR A 730 -7.14 -11.75 -24.10
C TYR A 730 -5.78 -12.23 -23.60
N ALA A 731 -5.36 -11.75 -22.43
CA ALA A 731 -4.02 -11.95 -21.90
C ALA A 731 -3.89 -13.30 -21.23
N SER A 732 -4.57 -13.54 -20.11
CA SER A 732 -4.51 -14.83 -19.39
C SER A 732 -5.84 -15.08 -18.70
N GLY A 733 -6.95 -14.83 -19.38
CA GLY A 733 -8.27 -15.02 -18.77
C GLY A 733 -8.76 -16.47 -18.79
N THR A 734 -9.85 -16.71 -18.06
CA THR A 734 -10.55 -18.01 -18.00
C THR A 734 -11.70 -18.12 -19.01
N ASP A 735 -12.20 -19.34 -19.27
CA ASP A 735 -13.36 -19.59 -20.12
C ASP A 735 -14.69 -19.65 -19.33
N ILE A 736 -15.81 -19.41 -20.01
CA ILE A 736 -17.15 -19.58 -19.46
C ILE A 736 -17.65 -20.99 -19.80
N VAL A 737 -17.84 -21.82 -18.77
CA VAL A 737 -18.23 -23.23 -18.92
C VAL A 737 -19.71 -23.50 -18.68
N ARG A 738 -20.37 -22.63 -17.90
CA ARG A 738 -21.82 -22.68 -17.66
C ARG A 738 -22.45 -21.33 -17.93
N PHE A 739 -23.53 -21.33 -18.69
CA PHE A 739 -24.31 -20.13 -18.95
C PHE A 739 -25.79 -20.47 -19.22
N PRO A 740 -26.76 -19.74 -18.66
CA PRO A 740 -28.17 -20.10 -18.79
C PRO A 740 -28.72 -19.85 -20.20
N GLN A 741 -29.83 -20.52 -20.49
CA GLN A 741 -30.58 -20.35 -21.74
C GLN A 741 -31.09 -18.91 -21.90
N GLY A 742 -31.10 -18.40 -23.13
CA GLY A 742 -31.67 -17.10 -23.46
C GLY A 742 -30.69 -15.93 -23.33
N GLY A 743 -29.57 -16.14 -22.65
CA GLY A 743 -28.46 -15.19 -22.61
C GLY A 743 -27.62 -15.18 -23.89
N TYR A 744 -26.72 -14.21 -23.99
CA TYR A 744 -25.85 -13.97 -25.13
C TYR A 744 -24.42 -14.32 -24.74
N VAL A 745 -23.78 -15.22 -25.50
CA VAL A 745 -22.41 -15.67 -25.26
C VAL A 745 -21.58 -15.44 -26.52
N HIS A 746 -20.41 -14.85 -26.36
CA HIS A 746 -19.45 -14.64 -27.45
C HIS A 746 -18.25 -15.58 -27.27
N SER A 747 -17.88 -16.22 -28.37
CA SER A 747 -16.80 -17.20 -28.41
C SER A 747 -15.81 -16.88 -29.52
N PHE A 748 -14.52 -17.07 -29.27
CA PHE A 748 -13.44 -16.75 -30.20
C PHE A 748 -12.33 -17.82 -30.15
N PRO A 749 -11.53 -17.95 -31.22
CA PRO A 749 -10.46 -18.93 -31.29
C PRO A 749 -9.22 -18.51 -30.48
N PHE A 750 -8.97 -19.15 -29.34
CA PHE A 750 -7.82 -18.89 -28.46
C PHE A 750 -6.88 -20.09 -28.35
N VAL A 751 -5.68 -19.83 -27.82
CA VAL A 751 -4.72 -20.85 -27.39
C VAL A 751 -4.92 -21.11 -25.90
N ASP A 752 -5.01 -22.38 -25.51
CA ASP A 752 -5.09 -22.80 -24.12
C ASP A 752 -3.69 -23.19 -23.60
N SER A 753 -3.18 -22.47 -22.61
CA SER A 753 -1.86 -22.70 -22.00
C SER A 753 -1.92 -23.42 -20.65
N SER A 754 -3.08 -23.94 -20.23
CA SER A 754 -3.25 -24.62 -18.93
C SER A 754 -2.31 -25.84 -18.74
N GLU A 755 -2.12 -26.66 -19.78
CA GLU A 755 -1.25 -27.85 -19.73
C GLU A 755 0.24 -27.52 -19.95
N SER A 756 0.50 -26.44 -20.70
CA SER A 756 1.85 -25.98 -21.03
C SER A 756 2.33 -25.05 -19.93
N GLY A 757 2.99 -25.58 -18.90
CA GLY A 757 3.56 -24.76 -17.83
C GLY A 757 4.38 -23.58 -18.38
N ALA A 758 4.48 -22.50 -17.60
CA ALA A 758 5.04 -21.19 -17.97
C ALA A 758 6.43 -21.19 -18.68
N ALA A 759 7.10 -22.33 -18.83
CA ALA A 759 8.40 -22.48 -19.48
C ALA A 759 8.38 -22.85 -20.99
N GLN A 760 7.25 -23.13 -21.65
CA GLN A 760 7.23 -23.53 -23.06
C GLN A 760 6.35 -22.64 -23.95
N SER A 761 6.90 -21.55 -24.49
CA SER A 761 6.21 -20.78 -25.55
C SER A 761 7.15 -20.26 -26.65
N ILE A 762 8.19 -21.03 -27.06
CA ILE A 762 9.01 -20.63 -28.24
C ILE A 762 9.31 -21.79 -29.21
N LEU A 763 9.00 -23.06 -28.91
CA LEU A 763 9.40 -24.17 -29.81
C LEU A 763 8.35 -25.27 -29.99
N THR A 764 7.09 -24.93 -30.24
CA THR A 764 6.16 -25.85 -30.93
C THR A 764 5.07 -25.07 -31.66
N SER A 765 5.18 -25.02 -32.98
CA SER A 765 4.18 -24.50 -33.92
C SER A 765 2.99 -25.45 -34.09
N SER A 766 2.43 -25.97 -32.99
CA SER A 766 1.33 -26.94 -33.05
C SER A 766 0.34 -26.87 -31.88
N MET A 767 0.10 -25.70 -31.29
CA MET A 767 -1.06 -25.52 -30.42
C MET A 767 -2.28 -25.20 -31.29
N SER A 768 -3.27 -26.09 -31.32
CA SER A 768 -4.53 -25.87 -32.03
C SER A 768 -5.35 -24.80 -31.34
N LYS A 769 -5.72 -23.75 -32.07
CA LYS A 769 -6.71 -22.78 -31.57
C LYS A 769 -8.09 -23.44 -31.52
N ALA A 770 -8.80 -23.26 -30.42
CA ALA A 770 -10.18 -23.73 -30.26
C ALA A 770 -11.09 -22.56 -29.88
N ASP A 771 -12.38 -22.66 -30.19
CA ASP A 771 -13.35 -21.63 -29.85
C ASP A 771 -13.74 -21.74 -28.37
N PHE A 772 -13.47 -20.71 -27.59
CA PHE A 772 -13.82 -20.62 -26.18
C PHE A 772 -14.75 -19.44 -25.91
N SER A 773 -15.66 -19.61 -24.96
CA SER A 773 -16.60 -18.57 -24.55
C SER A 773 -15.96 -17.66 -23.52
N ILE A 774 -15.92 -16.34 -23.78
CA ILE A 774 -15.21 -15.39 -22.90
C ILE A 774 -16.08 -14.24 -22.40
N LEU A 775 -17.22 -13.96 -23.06
CA LEU A 775 -18.14 -12.88 -22.71
C LEU A 775 -19.57 -13.39 -22.67
N GLY A 776 -20.25 -13.18 -21.55
CA GLY A 776 -21.65 -13.56 -21.32
C GLY A 776 -22.51 -12.37 -20.89
N LEU A 777 -23.70 -12.23 -21.46
CA LEU A 777 -24.69 -11.20 -21.10
C LEU A 777 -26.06 -11.85 -20.84
N LEU A 778 -26.65 -11.55 -19.69
CA LEU A 778 -27.89 -12.17 -19.21
C LEU A 778 -28.85 -11.12 -18.63
N GLU A 779 -30.13 -11.27 -18.95
CA GLU A 779 -31.21 -10.59 -18.23
C GLU A 779 -31.73 -11.51 -17.13
N ALA A 780 -31.67 -11.04 -15.90
CA ALA A 780 -31.82 -11.84 -14.70
C ALA A 780 -32.99 -11.24 -13.87
N ALA A 781 -34.22 -11.59 -14.28
CA ALA A 781 -35.45 -10.95 -13.82
C ALA A 781 -35.44 -9.42 -14.04
N GLU A 782 -35.44 -8.60 -12.98
CA GLU A 782 -35.35 -7.14 -13.11
C GLU A 782 -33.91 -6.64 -13.34
N GLY A 783 -32.92 -7.47 -12.99
CA GLY A 783 -31.49 -7.18 -13.08
C GLY A 783 -30.85 -7.65 -14.38
N ARG A 784 -29.58 -7.33 -14.53
CA ARG A 784 -28.78 -7.60 -15.74
C ARG A 784 -27.37 -7.99 -15.33
N ILE A 785 -26.84 -9.06 -15.89
CA ILE A 785 -25.53 -9.61 -15.55
C ILE A 785 -24.67 -9.63 -16.80
N ALA A 786 -23.43 -9.17 -16.67
CA ALA A 786 -22.37 -9.31 -17.65
C ALA A 786 -21.16 -9.98 -16.99
N VAL A 787 -20.59 -10.98 -17.64
CA VAL A 787 -19.39 -11.68 -17.18
C VAL A 787 -18.35 -11.72 -18.29
N TYR A 788 -17.11 -11.41 -17.98
CA TYR A 788 -15.98 -11.40 -18.89
C TYR A 788 -14.77 -12.00 -18.16
N GLY A 789 -14.03 -12.90 -18.81
CA GLY A 789 -13.06 -13.75 -18.12
C GLY A 789 -11.64 -13.21 -17.97
N ASP A 790 -11.39 -11.94 -18.33
CA ASP A 790 -10.08 -11.26 -18.28
C ASP A 790 -10.25 -9.82 -17.75
N SER A 791 -9.43 -9.39 -16.81
CA SER A 791 -9.45 -8.09 -16.18
C SER A 791 -8.20 -7.24 -16.45
N ASN A 792 -7.08 -7.85 -16.89
CA ASN A 792 -5.82 -7.20 -17.24
C ASN A 792 -5.99 -6.06 -18.27
N CYS A 793 -7.05 -6.10 -19.09
CA CYS A 793 -7.37 -5.01 -20.03
C CYS A 793 -7.95 -3.74 -19.37
N LEU A 794 -8.19 -3.78 -18.06
CA LEU A 794 -8.60 -2.66 -17.21
C LEU A 794 -7.47 -2.17 -16.30
N ASP A 795 -6.56 -3.06 -15.90
CA ASP A 795 -5.32 -2.72 -15.19
C ASP A 795 -4.39 -1.91 -16.08
N SER A 796 -3.99 -0.72 -15.64
CA SER A 796 -3.07 0.17 -16.36
C SER A 796 -1.59 -0.12 -16.17
N SER A 797 -1.23 -1.07 -15.29
CA SER A 797 0.15 -1.37 -14.92
C SER A 797 0.86 -2.19 -15.99
N HIS A 798 0.19 -3.23 -16.48
CA HIS A 798 0.74 -4.15 -17.49
C HIS A 798 -0.13 -4.28 -18.73
N MET A 799 -1.02 -3.30 -18.95
CA MET A 799 -1.94 -3.27 -20.08
C MET A 799 -1.21 -3.30 -21.42
N VAL A 800 -1.52 -4.29 -22.26
CA VAL A 800 -1.10 -4.30 -23.67
C VAL A 800 -2.12 -3.56 -24.54
N THR A 801 -3.41 -3.86 -24.35
CA THR A 801 -4.54 -3.23 -25.04
C THR A 801 -5.66 -2.96 -24.05
N ASN A 802 -6.25 -1.76 -24.09
CA ASN A 802 -7.37 -1.44 -23.21
C ASN A 802 -8.70 -1.99 -23.75
N CYS A 803 -9.58 -2.38 -22.83
CA CYS A 803 -10.94 -2.82 -23.14
C CYS A 803 -12.01 -1.86 -22.60
N TYR A 804 -11.66 -0.58 -22.39
CA TYR A 804 -12.59 0.41 -21.83
C TYR A 804 -13.84 0.62 -22.68
N TRP A 805 -13.74 0.40 -24.00
CA TRP A 805 -14.89 0.39 -24.90
C TRP A 805 -15.89 -0.72 -24.52
N LEU A 806 -15.40 -1.92 -24.20
CA LEU A 806 -16.20 -3.08 -23.82
C LEU A 806 -16.82 -2.85 -22.45
N LEU A 807 -16.03 -2.36 -21.48
CA LEU A 807 -16.53 -1.97 -20.16
C LEU A 807 -17.69 -0.97 -20.28
N ARG A 808 -17.56 0.07 -21.13
CA ARG A 808 -18.64 1.04 -21.34
C ARG A 808 -19.91 0.38 -21.89
N LYS A 809 -19.80 -0.53 -22.87
CA LYS A 809 -20.95 -1.25 -23.42
C LYS A 809 -21.60 -2.19 -22.41
N ILE A 810 -20.79 -2.83 -21.57
CA ILE A 810 -21.26 -3.64 -20.44
C ILE A 810 -22.05 -2.77 -19.47
N LEU A 811 -21.51 -1.60 -19.08
CA LEU A 811 -22.18 -0.66 -18.17
C LEU A 811 -23.46 -0.08 -18.76
N ASP A 812 -23.48 0.26 -20.05
CA ASP A 812 -24.67 0.71 -20.78
C ASP A 812 -25.79 -0.34 -20.70
N PHE A 813 -25.44 -1.62 -20.80
CA PHE A 813 -26.39 -2.71 -20.62
C PHE A 813 -26.79 -2.87 -19.14
N THR A 814 -25.85 -3.09 -18.23
CA THR A 814 -26.15 -3.43 -16.84
C THR A 814 -26.87 -2.30 -16.10
N SER A 815 -26.44 -1.04 -16.31
CA SER A 815 -27.05 0.14 -15.68
C SER A 815 -28.22 0.73 -16.46
N GLY A 816 -28.12 0.80 -17.79
CA GLY A 816 -29.05 1.55 -18.64
C GLY A 816 -30.06 0.70 -19.42
N ASN A 817 -29.89 -0.63 -19.42
CA ASN A 817 -30.61 -1.56 -20.31
C ASN A 817 -30.49 -1.18 -21.80
N ILE A 818 -29.36 -0.59 -22.18
CA ILE A 818 -29.07 -0.23 -23.57
C ILE A 818 -28.44 -1.45 -24.24
N ARG A 819 -29.16 -2.05 -25.18
CA ARG A 819 -28.69 -3.21 -25.94
C ARG A 819 -27.94 -2.75 -27.17
N ASP A 820 -26.61 -2.78 -27.08
CA ASP A 820 -25.77 -2.45 -28.21
C ASP A 820 -25.85 -3.54 -29.31
N PRO A 821 -26.11 -3.19 -30.59
CA PRO A 821 -26.17 -4.16 -31.68
C PRO A 821 -24.91 -5.04 -31.83
N VAL A 822 -23.75 -4.53 -31.40
CA VAL A 822 -22.46 -5.23 -31.45
C VAL A 822 -22.44 -6.41 -30.48
N LEU A 823 -22.96 -6.21 -29.26
CA LEU A 823 -22.97 -7.26 -28.24
C LEU A 823 -24.21 -8.16 -28.32
N PHE A 824 -25.34 -7.63 -28.78
CA PHE A 824 -26.64 -8.33 -28.82
C PHE A 824 -26.98 -8.87 -30.21
N THR A 825 -26.06 -9.62 -30.82
CA THR A 825 -26.30 -10.25 -32.13
C THR A 825 -27.21 -11.48 -32.02
N LYS A 826 -27.84 -11.86 -33.14
CA LYS A 826 -28.63 -13.11 -33.20
C LYS A 826 -27.76 -14.36 -33.06
N PHE A 827 -26.46 -14.26 -33.39
CA PHE A 827 -25.53 -15.38 -33.36
C PHE A 827 -25.03 -15.67 -31.94
N SER A 828 -24.85 -14.65 -31.11
CA SER A 828 -24.45 -14.82 -29.71
C SER A 828 -25.60 -15.32 -28.82
N LYS A 829 -26.87 -15.16 -29.23
CA LYS A 829 -28.02 -15.60 -28.42
C LYS A 829 -28.11 -17.13 -28.32
N ARG A 830 -28.00 -17.66 -27.10
CA ARG A 830 -28.06 -19.10 -26.81
C ARG A 830 -29.51 -19.58 -26.72
N LYS A 831 -29.87 -20.55 -27.57
CA LYS A 831 -31.17 -21.23 -27.54
C LYS A 831 -31.25 -22.36 -26.52
N ALA A 832 -30.11 -22.87 -26.07
CA ALA A 832 -29.97 -23.91 -25.05
C ALA A 832 -28.91 -23.46 -24.03
N PRO A 833 -28.98 -23.91 -22.77
CA PRO A 833 -27.94 -23.59 -21.79
C PRO A 833 -26.57 -24.04 -22.31
N LEU A 834 -25.53 -23.27 -22.02
CA LEU A 834 -24.16 -23.71 -22.17
C LEU A 834 -23.83 -24.59 -20.97
N TYR A 835 -23.54 -25.86 -21.22
CA TYR A 835 -23.06 -26.81 -20.24
C TYR A 835 -22.02 -27.68 -20.93
N LEU A 836 -20.75 -27.48 -20.59
CA LEU A 836 -19.65 -28.32 -21.06
C LEU A 836 -19.55 -29.52 -20.09
N GLU A 837 -20.07 -30.69 -20.50
CA GLU A 837 -20.14 -31.90 -19.65
C GLU A 837 -18.76 -32.39 -19.18
N ASP A 838 -17.71 -32.16 -19.97
CA ASP A 838 -16.33 -32.59 -19.69
C ASP A 838 -15.51 -31.58 -18.87
N SER A 839 -16.02 -30.35 -18.63
CA SER A 839 -15.28 -29.34 -17.86
C SER A 839 -15.59 -29.48 -16.37
N LYS A 840 -14.65 -30.03 -15.61
CA LYS A 840 -14.68 -30.00 -14.14
C LYS A 840 -14.55 -28.54 -13.69
N LEU A 841 -15.41 -28.09 -12.78
CA LEU A 841 -15.27 -26.75 -12.20
C LEU A 841 -13.96 -26.67 -11.39
N PRO A 842 -13.28 -25.52 -11.40
CA PRO A 842 -12.08 -25.31 -10.61
C PRO A 842 -12.38 -25.54 -9.12
N SER A 843 -11.45 -26.20 -8.43
CA SER A 843 -11.55 -26.47 -7.00
C SER A 843 -10.55 -25.64 -6.20
N ARG A 844 -10.97 -25.23 -5.00
CA ARG A 844 -10.08 -24.62 -4.00
C ARG A 844 -8.92 -25.55 -3.66
N ARG A 845 -7.78 -24.95 -3.32
CA ARG A 845 -6.61 -25.67 -2.83
C ARG A 845 -6.81 -26.13 -1.39
N SER A 846 -6.54 -27.40 -1.12
CA SER A 846 -6.66 -27.99 0.22
C SER A 846 -5.37 -27.95 1.03
N ASP A 847 -4.26 -27.61 0.39
CA ASP A 847 -2.91 -27.58 0.97
C ASP A 847 -2.53 -26.22 1.58
N ILE A 848 -3.37 -25.19 1.43
CA ILE A 848 -3.15 -23.83 1.95
C ILE A 848 -4.26 -23.43 2.91
N ASN A 849 -3.90 -22.86 4.07
CA ASN A 849 -4.86 -22.26 4.99
C ASN A 849 -5.23 -20.83 4.55
N PHE A 850 -6.20 -20.72 3.64
CA PHE A 850 -6.66 -19.45 3.07
C PHE A 850 -7.22 -18.45 4.12
N SER A 851 -7.70 -18.95 5.26
CA SER A 851 -8.27 -18.13 6.34
C SER A 851 -7.27 -17.16 7.01
N LEU A 852 -5.97 -17.37 6.77
CA LEU A 852 -4.91 -16.46 7.24
C LEU A 852 -4.93 -15.12 6.49
N TYR A 853 -5.35 -15.13 5.23
CA TYR A 853 -5.29 -13.97 4.33
C TYR A 853 -6.67 -13.33 4.10
N SER A 854 -7.72 -14.14 4.18
CA SER A 854 -9.10 -13.75 3.91
C SER A 854 -9.70 -12.82 4.98
N ALA A 855 -10.43 -11.80 4.52
CA ALA A 855 -11.29 -10.95 5.36
C ALA A 855 -12.63 -11.62 5.68
N VAL A 856 -12.95 -12.75 5.03
CA VAL A 856 -14.25 -13.44 5.10
C VAL A 856 -14.13 -14.81 5.78
N ALA A 857 -13.22 -15.66 5.32
CA ALA A 857 -13.06 -17.01 5.81
C ALA A 857 -12.65 -17.03 7.30
N GLY A 858 -13.53 -17.61 8.14
CA GLY A 858 -13.32 -17.66 9.59
C GLY A 858 -13.53 -16.32 10.32
N LYS A 859 -14.07 -15.30 9.65
CA LYS A 859 -14.36 -13.98 10.24
C LYS A 859 -15.86 -13.77 10.45
N GLU A 860 -16.22 -12.75 11.23
CA GLU A 860 -17.62 -12.36 11.45
C GLU A 860 -18.06 -11.29 10.43
N LEU A 861 -19.24 -11.47 9.85
CA LEU A 861 -19.87 -10.49 8.98
C LEU A 861 -20.29 -9.25 9.79
N ILE A 862 -19.68 -8.11 9.47
CA ILE A 862 -19.98 -6.80 10.08
C ILE A 862 -19.67 -5.65 9.12
N CYS A 863 -20.54 -4.65 9.09
CA CYS A 863 -20.32 -3.40 8.36
C CYS A 863 -19.44 -2.45 9.18
N ARG A 864 -18.30 -2.04 8.61
CA ARG A 864 -17.29 -1.22 9.30
C ARG A 864 -17.44 0.27 8.97
N SER A 865 -16.43 1.07 9.32
CA SER A 865 -16.43 2.54 9.19
C SER A 865 -16.53 3.03 7.74
N ASP A 866 -16.20 2.18 6.78
CA ASP A 866 -16.33 2.40 5.34
C ASP A 866 -17.74 2.12 4.78
N SER A 867 -18.67 1.72 5.65
CA SER A 867 -20.09 1.61 5.31
C SER A 867 -20.86 2.89 5.63
N ARG A 868 -22.06 3.07 5.05
CA ARG A 868 -22.94 4.19 5.41
C ARG A 868 -23.20 4.22 6.92
N PHE A 869 -23.24 5.43 7.49
CA PHE A 869 -23.33 5.61 8.94
C PHE A 869 -24.55 4.95 9.60
N GLU A 870 -25.64 4.75 8.84
CA GLU A 870 -26.86 4.11 9.32
C GLU A 870 -26.74 2.59 9.56
N VAL A 871 -25.76 1.93 8.94
CA VAL A 871 -25.53 0.46 9.07
C VAL A 871 -24.20 0.12 9.74
N TRP A 872 -23.41 1.11 10.13
CA TRP A 872 -22.13 0.88 10.80
C TRP A 872 -22.32 0.10 12.11
N GLY A 873 -21.55 -0.99 12.28
CA GLY A 873 -21.59 -1.87 13.45
C GLY A 873 -22.71 -2.91 13.40
N THR A 874 -23.43 -2.98 12.28
CA THR A 874 -24.51 -3.95 12.05
C THR A 874 -24.09 -5.03 11.05
N LYS A 875 -24.98 -5.99 10.80
CA LYS A 875 -24.84 -7.00 9.75
C LYS A 875 -25.37 -6.54 8.37
N GLY A 876 -25.65 -5.25 8.21
CA GLY A 876 -26.12 -4.65 6.96
C GLY A 876 -27.64 -4.58 6.80
N TYR A 877 -28.09 -4.23 5.58
CA TYR A 877 -29.50 -3.90 5.29
C TYR A 877 -30.45 -5.10 5.24
N SER A 878 -29.94 -6.32 5.02
CA SER A 878 -30.74 -7.55 4.83
C SER A 878 -31.00 -8.32 6.13
N THR A 879 -30.34 -7.98 7.23
CA THR A 879 -30.35 -8.76 8.48
C THR A 879 -31.02 -8.04 9.66
N GLN A 880 -31.47 -6.80 9.50
CA GLN A 880 -32.26 -6.07 10.50
C GLN A 880 -33.62 -5.61 9.95
N VAL A 881 -34.69 -5.98 10.67
CA VAL A 881 -36.06 -5.47 10.46
C VAL A 881 -36.02 -3.95 10.60
N ARG A 882 -36.40 -3.22 9.54
CA ARG A 882 -36.54 -1.74 9.50
C ARG A 882 -37.14 -1.18 10.79
N GLY A 883 -36.27 -0.69 11.67
CA GLY A 883 -36.62 -0.11 12.97
C GLY A 883 -36.39 1.40 12.99
N ARG A 884 -37.44 2.15 12.65
CA ARG A 884 -37.70 3.57 13.01
C ARG A 884 -36.51 4.56 12.92
N ASN A 885 -36.48 5.31 11.83
CA ASN A 885 -35.83 6.63 11.78
C ASN A 885 -36.29 7.50 12.97
N ARG A 886 -35.34 7.93 13.80
CA ARG A 886 -35.57 8.97 14.81
C ARG A 886 -35.82 10.30 14.07
N ARG A 887 -37.06 10.78 14.18
CA ARG A 887 -37.52 12.10 13.69
C ARG A 887 -36.87 13.22 14.50
N LEU A 888 -36.45 14.30 13.84
CA LEU A 888 -36.31 15.63 14.43
C LEU A 888 -37.44 16.54 13.91
N PRO A 889 -37.97 17.49 14.71
CA PRO A 889 -39.09 18.35 14.32
C PRO A 889 -38.61 19.53 13.46
N GLY A 890 -39.23 19.78 12.30
CA GLY A 890 -39.09 21.07 11.61
C GLY A 890 -39.16 21.11 10.08
N PHE A 891 -38.98 19.99 9.38
CA PHE A 891 -38.94 19.99 7.91
C PHE A 891 -39.92 18.97 7.29
N PRO A 892 -40.72 19.36 6.27
CA PRO A 892 -41.55 18.42 5.53
C PRO A 892 -40.72 17.61 4.54
N VAL A 893 -40.94 16.29 4.51
CA VAL A 893 -40.37 15.39 3.50
C VAL A 893 -41.17 15.55 2.20
N ILE A 894 -40.46 15.74 1.08
CA ILE A 894 -41.04 15.57 -0.26
C ILE A 894 -41.08 14.06 -0.54
N ASP A 895 -42.28 13.49 -0.52
CA ASP A 895 -42.56 12.11 -0.90
C ASP A 895 -42.48 11.98 -2.43
N LEU A 896 -41.41 11.36 -2.94
CA LEU A 896 -41.29 10.99 -4.35
C LEU A 896 -42.15 9.73 -4.62
N GLY A 897 -43.47 9.95 -4.67
CA GLY A 897 -44.44 9.26 -5.51
C GLY A 897 -44.49 7.72 -5.49
N ARG A 898 -45.36 7.15 -4.64
CA ARG A 898 -46.06 5.89 -4.95
C ARG A 898 -47.52 6.16 -5.27
N GLY A 899 -47.86 6.09 -6.56
CA GLY A 899 -49.23 6.06 -7.03
C GLY A 899 -49.95 4.80 -6.55
N LEU A 900 -51.06 4.99 -5.86
CA LEU A 900 -52.02 3.96 -5.45
C LEU A 900 -52.79 3.43 -6.66
N ASN A 901 -52.99 2.11 -6.69
CA ASN A 901 -54.24 1.48 -7.13
C ASN A 901 -54.28 0.00 -6.71
N SER A 902 -55.02 -0.30 -5.64
CA SER A 902 -56.03 -1.38 -5.64
C SER A 902 -56.75 -1.42 -4.29
N THR A 903 -58.03 -1.11 -4.34
CA THR A 903 -59.05 -1.36 -3.33
C THR A 903 -59.32 -2.87 -3.16
N SER A 904 -59.46 -3.36 -1.93
CA SER A 904 -60.61 -4.19 -1.52
C SER A 904 -60.64 -4.39 -0.01
N GLU A 905 -61.85 -4.25 0.52
CA GLU A 905 -62.27 -4.26 1.92
C GLU A 905 -62.16 -5.61 2.64
N SER A 906 -62.09 -5.54 3.97
CA SER A 906 -62.97 -6.23 4.96
C SER A 906 -62.21 -6.43 6.29
N SER A 907 -62.78 -6.46 7.49
CA SER A 907 -63.97 -5.88 8.12
C SER A 907 -63.90 -6.28 9.62
N MET A 908 -64.29 -5.37 10.54
CA MET A 908 -64.66 -5.60 11.96
C MET A 908 -63.53 -6.03 12.93
N GLY A 909 -63.40 -5.56 14.17
CA GLY A 909 -64.14 -4.66 15.07
C GLY A 909 -63.43 -4.68 16.46
N PRO A 910 -63.66 -3.71 17.37
CA PRO A 910 -62.83 -3.48 18.58
C PRO A 910 -63.58 -3.94 19.87
N PRO A 911 -63.23 -3.51 21.11
CA PRO A 911 -61.97 -3.48 21.88
C PRO A 911 -62.16 -4.15 23.29
N LYS A 912 -61.17 -4.12 24.21
CA LYS A 912 -61.34 -3.57 25.59
C LYS A 912 -60.15 -3.78 26.54
N SER A 913 -60.00 -2.78 27.40
CA SER A 913 -59.05 -2.60 28.50
C SER A 913 -59.44 -3.39 29.76
N THR A 914 -58.49 -3.65 30.67
CA THR A 914 -58.65 -3.43 32.12
C THR A 914 -57.31 -3.64 32.88
N SER A 915 -57.19 -2.95 34.01
CA SER A 915 -55.99 -2.74 34.83
C SER A 915 -56.20 -3.19 36.29
N LYS A 916 -55.08 -3.58 36.97
CA LYS A 916 -54.80 -3.61 38.43
C LYS A 916 -55.60 -4.62 39.30
N ASP A 917 -55.11 -5.20 40.42
CA ASP A 917 -53.87 -5.19 41.22
C ASP A 917 -53.95 -6.37 42.24
N ARG A 918 -52.79 -6.96 42.64
CA ARG A 918 -52.37 -7.64 43.93
C ARG A 918 -53.26 -8.79 44.55
N SER A 919 -52.76 -9.87 45.18
CA SER A 919 -51.54 -10.21 45.95
C SER A 919 -51.35 -11.75 46.17
N ASP A 920 -50.09 -12.19 46.38
CA ASP A 920 -49.55 -13.36 47.14
C ASP A 920 -50.08 -14.80 46.88
N THR A 921 -49.30 -15.88 46.71
CA THR A 921 -48.07 -16.32 47.42
C THR A 921 -47.41 -17.53 46.69
N TYR A 922 -46.08 -17.67 46.84
CA TYR A 922 -45.20 -18.86 46.66
C TYR A 922 -45.16 -19.64 45.32
N GLY A 923 -43.97 -19.66 44.68
CA GLY A 923 -43.59 -20.78 43.82
C GLY A 923 -42.53 -20.54 42.74
N ASN A 924 -41.26 -20.44 43.16
CA ASN A 924 -40.07 -20.92 42.45
C ASN A 924 -39.54 -20.25 41.15
N ARG A 925 -38.24 -19.95 41.26
CA ARG A 925 -37.16 -20.05 40.25
C ARG A 925 -36.92 -18.86 39.30
N TYR A 926 -35.88 -18.13 39.73
CA TYR A 926 -34.79 -17.51 38.98
C TYR A 926 -35.11 -16.36 38.02
N LEU A 927 -34.81 -15.18 38.57
CA LEU A 927 -34.63 -13.88 37.98
C LEU A 927 -33.64 -13.87 36.80
N SER A 928 -34.08 -13.26 35.70
CA SER A 928 -33.36 -12.15 35.06
C SER A 928 -33.11 -11.01 36.05
N LEU A 929 -31.97 -10.32 35.98
CA LEU A 929 -31.92 -8.85 35.85
C LEU A 929 -30.48 -8.28 35.81
N PHE A 930 -30.24 -7.54 34.72
CA PHE A 930 -29.45 -6.31 34.54
C PHE A 930 -27.91 -6.27 34.62
N TYR A 931 -27.34 -5.91 33.46
CA TYR A 931 -26.59 -4.68 33.22
C TYR A 931 -25.77 -4.13 34.41
N ARG A 932 -24.44 -4.16 34.25
CA ARG A 932 -23.64 -2.96 34.43
C ARG A 932 -22.29 -3.06 33.71
N ASP A 933 -21.97 -1.90 33.14
CA ASP A 933 -20.76 -1.42 32.49
C ASP A 933 -19.40 -1.95 32.99
N GLU A 934 -18.54 -2.15 31.99
CA GLU A 934 -17.10 -1.86 31.94
C GLU A 934 -16.07 -2.77 32.64
N PRO A 935 -14.82 -2.78 32.11
CA PRO A 935 -14.02 -3.97 31.84
C PRO A 935 -12.83 -4.11 32.78
N ASP A 936 -12.23 -5.30 32.86
CA ASP A 936 -10.78 -5.43 33.10
C ASP A 936 -10.29 -6.86 32.81
N MET A 937 -9.18 -6.92 32.05
CA MET A 937 -7.96 -7.74 32.23
C MET A 937 -8.06 -9.15 32.87
N PRO A 938 -7.33 -10.15 32.35
CA PRO A 938 -6.89 -11.26 33.17
C PRO A 938 -5.37 -11.26 33.36
N LEU A 939 -4.94 -11.24 34.61
CA LEU A 939 -3.60 -11.61 35.06
C LEU A 939 -3.78 -12.66 36.16
N SER A 940 -3.31 -13.89 35.88
CA SER A 940 -2.89 -15.03 36.75
C SER A 940 -3.80 -15.43 37.94
N VAL A 941 -3.96 -16.70 38.35
CA VAL A 941 -3.00 -17.68 38.92
C VAL A 941 -3.74 -19.07 39.04
N PRO A 942 -3.21 -20.15 39.66
CA PRO A 942 -2.59 -21.35 39.04
C PRO A 942 -3.28 -22.71 39.33
N ASN A 943 -2.69 -23.80 38.80
CA ASN A 943 -2.69 -25.20 39.31
C ASN A 943 -4.04 -25.97 39.27
N HIS A 944 -4.16 -27.22 38.79
CA HIS A 944 -3.27 -28.36 38.99
C HIS A 944 -3.84 -29.68 38.36
N TRP A 945 -2.95 -30.52 37.79
CA TRP A 945 -2.94 -32.00 37.57
C TRP A 945 -3.98 -32.74 36.67
N LEU A 946 -3.49 -33.47 35.63
CA LEU A 946 -3.22 -34.94 35.64
C LEU A 946 -2.79 -35.49 34.25
N VAL A 947 -1.66 -36.19 34.24
CA VAL A 947 -1.03 -37.05 33.19
C VAL A 947 -1.52 -38.50 33.42
N PRO A 948 -1.77 -39.39 32.41
CA PRO A 948 -0.73 -40.17 31.67
C PRO A 948 -1.13 -40.64 30.24
N ALA A 949 -0.35 -41.28 29.37
CA ALA A 949 1.07 -41.54 29.13
C ALA A 949 1.12 -42.58 27.96
N VAL A 950 2.16 -42.52 27.09
CA VAL A 950 2.88 -43.70 26.47
C VAL A 950 2.09 -44.42 25.33
N VAL A 951 2.58 -44.86 24.16
CA VAL A 951 3.82 -45.50 23.64
C VAL A 951 3.86 -45.35 22.09
N ALA A 952 5.04 -45.27 21.45
CA ALA A 952 5.51 -46.08 20.28
C ALA A 952 6.68 -45.38 19.57
N LEU A 953 7.95 -45.74 19.85
CA LEU A 953 8.76 -46.81 19.23
C LEU A 953 9.15 -46.56 17.75
N THR A 954 10.32 -45.92 17.59
CA THR A 954 11.49 -46.31 16.77
C THR A 954 11.30 -47.06 15.45
N ASP A 955 11.85 -46.52 14.36
CA ASP A 955 12.94 -47.21 13.65
C ASP A 955 13.88 -46.28 12.87
N ARG A 956 15.16 -46.67 12.83
CA ARG A 956 16.33 -45.97 12.29
C ARG A 956 16.61 -46.39 10.83
N SER A 957 17.06 -45.46 9.99
CA SER A 957 18.09 -45.75 8.98
C SER A 957 18.84 -44.49 8.54
N ASP A 958 20.15 -44.49 8.76
CA ASP A 958 21.15 -43.48 8.41
C ASP A 958 21.29 -43.20 6.90
N GLY A 959 21.71 -41.99 6.55
CA GLY A 959 22.31 -41.62 5.27
C GLY A 959 22.27 -40.11 5.05
N GLY A 960 23.36 -39.41 5.41
CA GLY A 960 23.40 -37.96 5.50
C GLY A 960 23.48 -37.19 4.18
N ASP A 961 23.25 -35.89 4.31
CA ASP A 961 23.85 -34.77 3.58
C ASP A 961 23.75 -33.55 4.52
N GLU A 962 24.70 -32.61 4.44
CA GLU A 962 24.77 -31.37 5.24
C GLU A 962 23.42 -30.63 5.20
N GLU A 963 22.74 -30.55 6.34
CA GLU A 963 21.48 -29.81 6.49
C GLU A 963 21.74 -28.30 6.37
N ASP A 964 21.00 -27.68 5.44
CA ASP A 964 20.84 -26.23 5.33
C ASP A 964 20.30 -25.69 6.67
N LEU A 965 21.05 -24.78 7.29
CA LEU A 965 20.73 -24.18 8.59
C LEU A 965 20.04 -22.81 8.42
N ASP A 966 18.89 -22.61 9.05
CA ASP A 966 18.10 -21.38 8.96
C ASP A 966 18.39 -20.36 10.07
N LEU A 967 18.48 -19.08 9.67
CA LEU A 967 18.78 -17.92 10.53
C LEU A 967 17.48 -17.25 10.98
N HIS A 968 17.28 -17.08 12.29
CA HIS A 968 16.09 -16.48 12.87
C HIS A 968 16.44 -15.28 13.77
N VAL A 969 15.64 -14.19 13.68
CA VAL A 969 15.72 -12.93 14.43
C VAL A 969 14.63 -12.90 15.50
N PHE A 970 15.00 -12.64 16.76
CA PHE A 970 14.08 -12.64 17.89
C PHE A 970 14.16 -11.30 18.61
N PRO A 971 13.10 -10.49 18.69
CA PRO A 971 13.03 -9.37 19.60
C PRO A 971 12.86 -9.91 21.03
N ILE A 972 13.80 -9.59 21.91
CA ILE A 972 13.78 -10.00 23.31
C ILE A 972 13.51 -8.75 24.16
N TYR A 973 12.30 -8.63 24.71
CA TYR A 973 11.96 -7.61 25.70
C TYR A 973 12.34 -8.06 27.10
N SER A 974 12.94 -7.17 27.86
CA SER A 974 12.94 -7.23 29.33
C SER A 974 11.82 -6.37 29.89
#